data_AF-A0A2D7Z8D7-F1
#
_entry.id   AF-A0A2D7Z8D7-F1
#
_cell.length_a   1.000
_cell.length_b   1.000
_cell.length_c   1.000
_cell.angle_alpha   90.00
_cell.angle_beta   90.00
_cell.angle_gamma   90.00
#
_symmetry.space_group_name_H-M   'P 1'
#
loop_
_entity.id
_entity.type
_entity.pdbx_description
1 polymer ?
#
loop_
_entity_poly.entity_id
_entity_poly.type
_entity_poly.pdbx_seq_one_letter_code
_entity_poly.pdbx_strand_id
1 'polypeptide(L)'
;MVLLKWMLIVTFMGVRREVQSMNPRLPPVLLIATSMILAGCLGFGSDEEDLPSEWVWVDPIDELENEDHSHGDLLAHRLATPNARLIDYHNLNCDGVVAPTGEADSTAGRPCLSEFKNTAPTPGDNSEVSIEGNFNENCVIHADGSGGCYAYVSSYNQFEILDISKPNDIRLLSTYYAEVARIIDIKVTPDNNWVLVNHEFTNSELDPIPNDDDANSGANRLDVVYVGDKTSPVRVAEWNNPPAGFHNQDVHVYCDWDDAPPPYDDEECHLFLFGADPIPESSEPQDDYKGTQIFYVPLGFESWNPAQNEEQQNSSREITRWGAYTPALDTTCGGTIFNHDNVYHEHPITGQKLLYISYWDAGLRIIDVSNPPAAPDPTGVSWPQNNEISRWLGCPSADSGWYGPDGGGHANMDASTWLSKEDGHGWIHYAVPYDHLICYGIWEGDPVSEWPSACGTGPDDSVYGVNWRHYTLIAPEYGSNQNHTGYIYTIDTTDPTKPFLVSKWKLPGEGDKEDGSSHPHHYIPSGYIFSPHNGDTGLRGHVYWTHYHAGAWLTDHGRIWEETIWKEGQPRPDLGFQGIAQMAETHTMGYFLAAGPPWIEDPTTTLQYDMADCWASCMIPFNWGLQFDPRGYVYVSEMVSGLYVIQFDEDIDPDHIYPPLWD
;
A
#
# COMPACT_ATOMS: atom_id res chain seq x y z
N MET A 1 -24.93 -19.71 -47.35
CA MET A 1 -26.23 -20.42 -47.48
C MET A 1 -26.69 -20.74 -46.05
N VAL A 2 -27.79 -20.21 -45.48
CA VAL A 2 -29.23 -20.35 -45.88
C VAL A 2 -29.66 -21.82 -45.67
N LEU A 3 -30.57 -22.27 -44.78
CA LEU A 3 -31.62 -21.73 -43.87
C LEU A 3 -31.55 -22.45 -42.48
N LEU A 4 -32.07 -22.02 -41.31
CA LEU A 4 -33.29 -21.31 -40.82
C LEU A 4 -34.52 -22.20 -40.46
N LYS A 5 -35.15 -21.92 -39.28
CA LYS A 5 -36.51 -22.30 -38.75
C LYS A 5 -36.72 -23.75 -38.26
N TRP A 6 -37.54 -24.07 -37.23
CA TRP A 6 -38.61 -23.41 -36.41
C TRP A 6 -38.41 -23.79 -34.92
N MET A 7 -38.79 -23.10 -33.83
CA MET A 7 -39.95 -22.27 -33.40
C MET A 7 -41.28 -23.01 -33.10
N LEU A 8 -41.67 -23.11 -31.82
CA LEU A 8 -43.07 -23.18 -31.39
C LEU A 8 -43.28 -22.54 -30.00
N ILE A 9 -44.44 -21.89 -29.83
CA ILE A 9 -44.89 -21.13 -28.65
C ILE A 9 -45.98 -21.92 -27.91
N VAL A 10 -46.03 -21.84 -26.58
CA VAL A 10 -47.28 -22.00 -25.82
C VAL A 10 -47.39 -20.91 -24.75
N THR A 11 -48.44 -20.10 -24.85
CA THR A 11 -48.89 -19.11 -23.85
C THR A 11 -50.00 -19.73 -22.99
N PHE A 12 -50.21 -19.29 -21.74
CA PHE A 12 -51.51 -18.78 -21.27
C PHE A 12 -51.50 -18.25 -19.81
N MET A 13 -52.33 -17.23 -19.60
CA MET A 13 -52.76 -16.53 -18.36
C MET A 13 -53.02 -17.43 -17.13
N GLY A 14 -52.98 -16.97 -15.86
CA GLY A 14 -52.95 -15.61 -15.32
C GLY A 14 -54.29 -15.18 -14.69
N VAL A 15 -54.41 -15.19 -13.34
CA VAL A 15 -55.57 -14.63 -12.58
C VAL A 15 -55.12 -14.05 -11.23
N ARG A 16 -55.52 -12.82 -10.91
CA ARG A 16 -55.35 -12.15 -9.59
C ARG A 16 -56.45 -12.54 -8.60
N ARG A 17 -56.24 -12.31 -7.28
CA ARG A 17 -57.33 -11.84 -6.42
C ARG A 17 -56.94 -11.03 -5.18
N GLU A 18 -57.75 -10.02 -4.94
CA GLU A 18 -57.69 -8.98 -3.91
C GLU A 18 -58.97 -9.12 -2.99
N VAL A 19 -59.08 -8.71 -1.71
CA VAL A 19 -58.22 -8.01 -0.73
C VAL A 19 -58.86 -8.09 0.71
N GLN A 20 -58.26 -7.44 1.75
CA GLN A 20 -58.88 -6.89 3.00
C GLN A 20 -58.96 -7.66 4.36
N SER A 21 -58.13 -7.19 5.31
CA SER A 21 -58.40 -6.71 6.70
C SER A 21 -59.38 -7.42 7.68
N MET A 22 -58.93 -7.66 8.92
CA MET A 22 -59.27 -6.84 10.12
C MET A 22 -58.56 -7.35 11.40
N ASN A 23 -58.28 -6.45 12.34
CA ASN A 23 -57.64 -6.69 13.65
C ASN A 23 -58.68 -6.47 14.79
N PRO A 24 -58.61 -7.12 15.97
CA PRO A 24 -58.12 -6.37 17.15
C PRO A 24 -57.49 -7.15 18.35
N ARG A 25 -56.41 -6.55 18.91
CA ARG A 25 -56.06 -6.39 20.36
C ARG A 25 -55.62 -7.59 21.25
N LEU A 26 -54.28 -7.69 21.46
CA LEU A 26 -53.47 -7.67 22.73
C LEU A 26 -53.76 -8.67 23.90
N PRO A 27 -52.78 -8.93 24.83
CA PRO A 27 -51.37 -9.38 24.72
C PRO A 27 -51.11 -10.56 25.74
N PRO A 28 -49.89 -10.89 26.27
CA PRO A 28 -48.49 -10.68 25.85
C PRO A 28 -47.78 -12.04 25.51
N VAL A 29 -46.52 -12.09 25.07
CA VAL A 29 -45.30 -12.23 25.92
C VAL A 29 -44.05 -11.85 25.10
N LEU A 30 -43.05 -11.34 25.83
CA LEU A 30 -41.74 -10.88 25.39
C LEU A 30 -40.85 -11.99 24.78
N LEU A 31 -40.15 -11.70 23.68
CA LEU A 31 -38.89 -12.36 23.33
C LEU A 31 -38.04 -11.42 22.46
N ILE A 32 -36.96 -10.91 23.06
CA ILE A 32 -35.89 -10.18 22.39
C ILE A 32 -34.89 -11.24 21.95
N ALA A 33 -34.47 -11.20 20.67
CA ALA A 33 -33.41 -12.04 20.15
C ALA A 33 -32.19 -11.17 19.83
N THR A 34 -31.34 -10.97 20.84
CA THR A 34 -29.95 -10.50 20.67
C THR A 34 -29.07 -11.73 20.46
N SER A 35 -28.49 -11.87 19.27
CA SER A 35 -27.52 -12.93 18.95
C SER A 35 -26.10 -12.37 18.96
N MET A 36 -25.52 -12.27 20.15
CA MET A 36 -24.05 -12.37 20.29
C MET A 36 -23.70 -13.85 20.24
N ILE A 37 -22.86 -14.26 19.30
CA ILE A 37 -22.29 -15.61 19.28
C ILE A 37 -20.94 -15.53 19.98
N LEU A 38 -20.86 -16.04 21.22
CA LEU A 38 -19.57 -16.36 21.82
C LEU A 38 -18.98 -17.57 21.07
N ALA A 39 -17.87 -17.37 20.36
CA ALA A 39 -16.99 -18.43 19.94
C ALA A 39 -15.94 -18.68 21.03
N GLY A 40 -16.31 -19.42 22.07
CA GLY A 40 -15.42 -19.74 23.20
C GLY A 40 -15.83 -21.04 23.90
N CYS A 41 -14.82 -21.79 24.36
CA CYS A 41 -14.93 -23.01 25.16
C CYS A 41 -15.44 -24.29 24.46
N LEU A 42 -14.50 -25.10 23.93
CA LEU A 42 -14.61 -26.56 23.91
C LEU A 42 -13.45 -27.21 24.68
N GLY A 43 -13.45 -27.05 26.00
CA GLY A 43 -12.55 -27.74 26.93
C GLY A 43 -13.33 -28.42 28.05
N PHE A 44 -13.37 -29.76 28.06
CA PHE A 44 -13.94 -30.52 29.19
C PHE A 44 -12.85 -30.83 30.23
N GLY A 45 -12.55 -29.84 31.06
CA GLY A 45 -11.70 -29.97 32.25
C GLY A 45 -12.38 -29.25 33.42
N SER A 46 -12.37 -29.85 34.62
CA SER A 46 -13.02 -29.26 35.80
C SER A 46 -11.98 -28.60 36.71
N ASP A 47 -11.64 -27.35 36.41
CA ASP A 47 -11.02 -26.42 37.36
C ASP A 47 -11.73 -25.06 37.22
N GLU A 48 -11.78 -24.28 38.30
CA GLU A 48 -12.33 -22.92 38.28
C GLU A 48 -11.30 -21.99 37.61
N GLU A 49 -11.35 -21.89 36.28
CA GLU A 49 -10.57 -20.88 35.54
C GLU A 49 -11.07 -19.48 35.91
N ASP A 50 -10.15 -18.65 36.37
CA ASP A 50 -10.37 -17.22 36.56
C ASP A 50 -10.89 -16.61 35.24
N LEU A 51 -11.90 -15.74 35.34
CA LEU A 51 -12.32 -14.94 34.18
C LEU A 51 -11.10 -14.20 33.64
N PRO A 52 -10.84 -14.21 32.32
CA PRO A 52 -9.70 -13.52 31.76
C PRO A 52 -9.76 -12.04 32.19
N SER A 53 -8.66 -11.55 32.74
CA SER A 53 -8.51 -10.15 33.11
C SER A 53 -8.83 -9.27 31.90
N GLU A 54 -9.56 -8.17 32.10
CA GLU A 54 -9.72 -7.14 31.06
C GLU A 54 -8.34 -6.82 30.48
N TRP A 55 -8.20 -6.95 29.16
CA TRP A 55 -6.98 -6.55 28.49
C TRP A 55 -6.79 -5.04 28.66
N VAL A 56 -5.55 -4.65 28.92
CA VAL A 56 -5.15 -3.25 29.09
C VAL A 56 -4.31 -2.89 27.88
N TRP A 57 -4.64 -1.78 27.23
CA TRP A 57 -3.81 -1.21 26.17
C TRP A 57 -2.37 -1.06 26.66
N VAL A 58 -1.44 -1.65 25.93
CA VAL A 58 -0.01 -1.45 26.10
C VAL A 58 0.42 -0.50 25.00
N ASP A 59 1.16 0.54 25.36
CA ASP A 59 1.85 1.37 24.40
C ASP A 59 3.09 0.61 23.90
N PRO A 60 3.21 0.29 22.59
CA PRO A 60 4.35 -0.49 22.10
C PRO A 60 5.58 0.36 21.81
N ILE A 61 5.52 1.68 22.00
CA ILE A 61 6.59 2.63 21.68
C ILE A 61 7.25 3.11 22.99
N ASP A 62 8.54 2.81 23.15
CA ASP A 62 9.41 3.40 24.16
C ASP A 62 10.65 3.93 23.44
N GLU A 63 10.93 5.23 23.55
CA GLU A 63 11.98 5.86 22.76
C GLU A 63 13.34 5.93 23.49
N LEU A 64 13.43 5.42 24.72
CA LEU A 64 14.59 5.59 25.59
C LEU A 64 15.44 4.31 25.69
N GLU A 65 16.55 4.24 24.94
CA GLU A 65 17.57 3.20 25.13
C GLU A 65 18.23 3.33 26.53
N ASN A 66 18.02 2.35 27.42
CA ASN A 66 18.49 2.44 28.82
C ASN A 66 18.78 1.07 29.48
N GLU A 67 18.82 0.96 30.82
CA GLU A 67 19.06 -0.31 31.53
C GLU A 67 17.82 -1.23 31.60
N ASP A 68 16.62 -0.67 31.42
CA ASP A 68 15.32 -1.34 31.49
C ASP A 68 14.66 -1.57 30.10
N HIS A 69 15.09 -0.88 29.04
CA HIS A 69 14.61 -1.03 27.65
C HIS A 69 15.77 -0.98 26.62
N SER A 70 15.72 -1.81 25.57
CA SER A 70 16.70 -1.82 24.49
C SER A 70 16.13 -2.24 23.14
N HIS A 71 16.38 -1.44 22.10
CA HIS A 71 16.01 -1.68 20.71
C HIS A 71 16.83 -2.78 20.02
N GLY A 72 17.78 -3.40 20.73
CA GLY A 72 18.46 -4.63 20.33
C GLY A 72 17.80 -5.92 20.86
N ASP A 73 16.84 -5.83 21.78
CA ASP A 73 16.15 -7.00 22.34
C ASP A 73 14.86 -7.32 21.56
N LEU A 74 15.02 -8.15 20.52
CA LEU A 74 13.94 -8.66 19.68
C LEU A 74 12.82 -9.34 20.48
N LEU A 75 13.10 -9.90 21.67
CA LEU A 75 12.09 -10.53 22.52
C LEU A 75 11.27 -9.53 23.33
N ALA A 76 11.85 -8.37 23.69
CA ALA A 76 11.12 -7.30 24.39
C ALA A 76 10.00 -6.69 23.53
N HIS A 77 10.14 -6.77 22.20
CA HIS A 77 9.24 -6.16 21.22
C HIS A 77 8.15 -7.11 20.70
N ARG A 78 7.98 -8.29 21.33
CA ARG A 78 6.88 -9.23 21.04
C ARG A 78 5.53 -8.72 21.56
N LEU A 79 5.08 -7.59 21.02
CA LEU A 79 3.86 -6.90 21.39
C LEU A 79 2.85 -6.87 20.24
N ALA A 80 1.60 -7.19 20.55
CA ALA A 80 0.46 -7.09 19.65
C ALA A 80 -0.82 -6.86 20.45
N THR A 81 -1.84 -6.29 19.82
CA THR A 81 -3.18 -6.22 20.43
C THR A 81 -3.90 -7.59 20.36
N PRO A 82 -4.86 -7.91 21.25
CA PRO A 82 -5.45 -9.26 21.34
C PRO A 82 -6.26 -9.69 20.12
N ASN A 83 -6.69 -8.73 19.31
CA ASN A 83 -7.33 -8.96 18.02
C ASN A 83 -6.32 -9.31 16.92
N ALA A 84 -5.02 -9.01 17.07
CA ALA A 84 -3.99 -9.30 16.09
C ALA A 84 -3.38 -10.70 16.30
N ARG A 85 -3.22 -11.47 15.23
CA ARG A 85 -2.71 -12.85 15.26
C ARG A 85 -1.69 -13.08 14.16
N LEU A 86 -0.59 -13.77 14.47
CA LEU A 86 0.34 -14.30 13.49
C LEU A 86 -0.24 -15.58 12.87
N ILE A 87 -0.40 -15.60 11.55
CA ILE A 87 -0.99 -16.71 10.78
C ILE A 87 0.12 -17.60 10.22
N ASP A 88 1.11 -16.99 9.57
CA ASP A 88 2.28 -17.65 8.98
C ASP A 88 3.48 -16.69 8.97
N TYR A 89 4.66 -17.24 8.70
CA TYR A 89 5.91 -16.52 8.58
C TYR A 89 6.84 -17.24 7.61
N HIS A 90 7.54 -16.49 6.76
CA HIS A 90 8.56 -17.02 5.85
C HIS A 90 9.81 -16.13 5.83
N ASN A 91 10.92 -16.74 6.24
CA ASN A 91 12.30 -16.24 6.20
C ASN A 91 12.87 -15.87 4.81
N LEU A 92 12.05 -15.80 3.75
CA LEU A 92 12.42 -15.58 2.34
C LEU A 92 13.59 -16.43 1.76
N ASN A 93 14.08 -17.43 2.47
CA ASN A 93 15.26 -18.23 2.09
C ASN A 93 14.91 -19.71 2.04
N CYS A 94 15.44 -20.38 1.01
CA CYS A 94 15.41 -21.84 0.90
C CYS A 94 16.56 -22.46 1.70
N ASP A 95 17.62 -22.89 1.02
CA ASP A 95 18.70 -23.72 1.57
C ASP A 95 19.99 -22.93 1.85
N GLY A 96 19.87 -21.62 2.04
CA GLY A 96 21.00 -20.73 2.35
C GLY A 96 21.87 -20.35 1.13
N VAL A 97 21.38 -20.55 -0.10
CA VAL A 97 22.10 -20.23 -1.33
C VAL A 97 21.47 -19.02 -2.02
N VAL A 98 22.19 -17.90 -1.96
CA VAL A 98 21.76 -16.55 -2.38
C VAL A 98 22.20 -16.22 -3.83
N ALA A 99 22.63 -17.22 -4.62
CA ALA A 99 22.96 -17.02 -6.04
C ALA A 99 22.89 -18.33 -6.85
N PRO A 100 22.46 -18.30 -8.13
CA PRO A 100 22.49 -19.47 -9.01
C PRO A 100 23.91 -20.00 -9.23
N THR A 101 24.17 -21.23 -8.78
CA THR A 101 25.51 -21.83 -8.92
C THR A 101 25.70 -22.49 -10.28
N GLY A 102 26.39 -21.82 -11.21
CA GLY A 102 27.13 -22.52 -12.28
C GLY A 102 26.90 -22.09 -13.73
N GLU A 103 25.94 -21.20 -14.01
CA GLU A 103 25.72 -20.63 -15.35
C GLU A 103 25.60 -19.10 -15.25
N ALA A 104 26.39 -18.37 -16.04
CA ALA A 104 26.64 -16.94 -15.83
C ALA A 104 25.53 -15.98 -16.32
N ASP A 105 24.47 -16.53 -16.92
CA ASP A 105 23.36 -15.79 -17.55
C ASP A 105 21.98 -16.15 -16.94
N SER A 106 21.91 -17.03 -15.93
CA SER A 106 20.64 -17.40 -15.30
C SER A 106 20.29 -16.44 -14.16
N THR A 107 19.47 -15.43 -14.43
CA THR A 107 18.83 -14.61 -13.38
C THR A 107 17.66 -15.34 -12.69
N ALA A 108 17.11 -16.38 -13.33
CA ALA A 108 16.12 -17.26 -12.72
C ALA A 108 16.73 -18.11 -11.60
N GLY A 109 16.03 -18.16 -10.48
CA GLY A 109 16.34 -18.99 -9.31
C GLY A 109 15.77 -20.39 -9.38
N ARG A 110 15.56 -20.99 -8.20
CA ARG A 110 15.14 -22.38 -8.08
C ARG A 110 13.98 -22.56 -7.10
N PRO A 111 13.06 -23.51 -7.35
CA PRO A 111 11.97 -23.78 -6.42
C PRO A 111 12.43 -24.21 -5.03
N CYS A 112 11.70 -23.75 -4.02
CA CYS A 112 11.92 -24.13 -2.63
C CYS A 112 11.28 -25.48 -2.33
N LEU A 113 11.99 -26.33 -1.60
CA LEU A 113 11.39 -27.52 -1.00
C LEU A 113 10.76 -27.15 0.35
N SER A 114 9.62 -27.75 0.67
CA SER A 114 8.87 -27.45 1.90
C SER A 114 9.67 -27.67 3.19
N GLU A 115 10.65 -28.58 3.18
CA GLU A 115 11.55 -28.82 4.31
C GLU A 115 12.56 -27.70 4.58
N PHE A 116 12.67 -26.69 3.71
CA PHE A 116 13.61 -25.58 3.85
C PHE A 116 12.99 -24.28 4.37
N LYS A 117 11.66 -24.14 4.36
CA LYS A 117 10.95 -22.99 4.94
C LYS A 117 11.38 -22.78 6.39
N ASN A 118 11.82 -21.57 6.73
CA ASN A 118 12.26 -21.16 8.07
C ASN A 118 13.47 -21.95 8.61
N THR A 119 14.38 -22.44 7.74
CA THR A 119 15.61 -23.16 8.14
C THR A 119 16.91 -22.38 7.98
N ALA A 120 16.85 -21.18 7.40
CA ALA A 120 17.97 -20.27 7.14
C ALA A 120 17.56 -18.82 7.47
N PRO A 121 18.50 -17.89 7.73
CA PRO A 121 18.18 -16.46 7.84
C PRO A 121 17.69 -15.89 6.50
N THR A 122 17.12 -14.69 6.52
CA THR A 122 16.76 -13.93 5.32
C THR A 122 18.00 -13.69 4.43
N PRO A 123 17.89 -13.66 3.08
CA PRO A 123 19.06 -13.53 2.20
C PRO A 123 19.83 -12.20 2.30
N GLY A 124 19.21 -11.17 2.88
CA GLY A 124 19.72 -9.82 3.10
C GLY A 124 18.56 -8.90 3.42
N ASP A 125 18.82 -7.59 3.50
CA ASP A 125 17.83 -6.56 3.79
C ASP A 125 16.61 -6.65 2.86
N ASN A 126 15.43 -7.02 3.37
CA ASN A 126 14.19 -7.05 2.59
C ASN A 126 13.42 -5.74 2.65
N SER A 127 12.81 -5.36 1.54
CA SER A 127 12.18 -4.05 1.40
C SER A 127 10.71 -4.22 1.04
N GLU A 128 10.38 -4.13 -0.24
CA GLU A 128 9.01 -4.00 -0.69
C GLU A 128 8.30 -5.36 -0.80
N VAL A 129 7.00 -5.38 -0.49
CA VAL A 129 6.09 -6.49 -0.79
C VAL A 129 4.94 -5.99 -1.66
N SER A 130 4.62 -6.74 -2.70
CA SER A 130 3.44 -6.53 -3.56
C SER A 130 2.70 -7.86 -3.69
N ILE A 131 1.37 -7.85 -3.64
CA ILE A 131 0.55 -9.07 -3.78
C ILE A 131 -0.43 -8.94 -4.95
N GLU A 132 -0.59 -10.01 -5.72
CA GLU A 132 -1.48 -10.01 -6.88
C GLU A 132 -2.17 -11.37 -7.08
N GLY A 133 -3.40 -11.36 -7.58
CA GLY A 133 -4.14 -12.60 -7.87
C GLY A 133 -5.66 -12.52 -7.95
N ASN A 134 -6.30 -13.65 -8.27
CA ASN A 134 -7.76 -13.79 -8.29
C ASN A 134 -8.33 -14.05 -6.87
N PHE A 135 -8.11 -13.10 -5.95
CA PHE A 135 -8.58 -13.17 -4.55
C PHE A 135 -10.10 -13.43 -4.46
N ASN A 136 -10.88 -12.76 -5.31
CA ASN A 136 -12.33 -12.92 -5.47
C ASN A 136 -12.79 -14.32 -5.92
N GLU A 137 -11.89 -15.12 -6.50
CA GLU A 137 -12.13 -16.52 -6.86
C GLU A 137 -11.54 -17.50 -5.84
N ASN A 138 -11.11 -17.00 -4.68
CA ASN A 138 -10.36 -17.74 -3.66
C ASN A 138 -9.05 -18.35 -4.20
N CYS A 139 -8.31 -17.57 -5.01
CA CYS A 139 -6.98 -17.92 -5.51
C CYS A 139 -6.95 -19.25 -6.29
N VAL A 140 -8.01 -19.53 -7.05
CA VAL A 140 -8.11 -20.78 -7.82
C VAL A 140 -7.19 -20.72 -9.04
N ILE A 141 -6.19 -21.59 -9.05
CA ILE A 141 -5.37 -21.87 -10.25
C ILE A 141 -6.20 -22.71 -11.22
N HIS A 142 -6.35 -22.20 -12.44
CA HIS A 142 -7.12 -22.79 -13.52
C HIS A 142 -6.36 -23.89 -14.28
N ALA A 143 -7.08 -24.65 -15.11
CA ALA A 143 -6.52 -25.80 -15.84
C ALA A 143 -5.53 -25.44 -16.96
N ASP A 144 -5.46 -24.17 -17.35
CA ASP A 144 -4.48 -23.60 -18.28
C ASP A 144 -3.27 -22.95 -17.58
N GLY A 145 -3.27 -22.89 -16.24
CA GLY A 145 -2.22 -22.29 -15.42
C GLY A 145 -2.46 -20.83 -15.04
N SER A 146 -3.57 -20.21 -15.46
CA SER A 146 -3.97 -18.86 -15.04
C SER A 146 -4.59 -18.84 -13.62
N GLY A 147 -4.70 -17.66 -13.01
CA GLY A 147 -5.17 -17.49 -11.63
C GLY A 147 -4.13 -17.89 -10.57
N GLY A 148 -4.58 -18.06 -9.34
CA GLY A 148 -3.72 -18.12 -8.15
C GLY A 148 -3.48 -16.74 -7.52
N CYS A 149 -2.99 -16.73 -6.28
CA CYS A 149 -2.56 -15.51 -5.61
C CYS A 149 -1.11 -15.64 -5.16
N TYR A 150 -0.34 -14.59 -5.39
CA TYR A 150 1.11 -14.60 -5.23
C TYR A 150 1.58 -13.33 -4.53
N ALA A 151 2.60 -13.46 -3.69
CA ALA A 151 3.32 -12.33 -3.14
C ALA A 151 4.71 -12.27 -3.77
N TYR A 152 5.15 -11.05 -4.05
CA TYR A 152 6.48 -10.72 -4.54
C TYR A 152 7.14 -9.90 -3.45
N VAL A 153 8.35 -10.28 -3.04
CA VAL A 153 9.05 -9.61 -1.93
C VAL A 153 10.51 -9.38 -2.34
N SER A 154 11.01 -8.15 -2.26
CA SER A 154 12.43 -7.89 -2.52
C SER A 154 13.28 -8.22 -1.29
N SER A 155 14.41 -8.91 -1.49
CA SER A 155 15.43 -9.18 -0.46
C SER A 155 16.82 -8.86 -1.01
N TYR A 156 17.29 -7.65 -0.75
CA TYR A 156 18.59 -7.14 -1.17
C TYR A 156 18.82 -7.27 -2.70
N ASN A 157 19.63 -8.22 -3.17
CA ASN A 157 19.95 -8.41 -4.60
C ASN A 157 18.98 -9.35 -5.33
N GLN A 158 17.81 -9.67 -4.77
CA GLN A 158 16.85 -10.60 -5.39
C GLN A 158 15.40 -10.26 -5.02
N PHE A 159 14.43 -10.90 -5.68
CA PHE A 159 13.05 -10.94 -5.19
C PHE A 159 12.49 -12.36 -5.21
N GLU A 160 11.72 -12.69 -4.17
CA GLU A 160 11.01 -13.96 -4.00
C GLU A 160 9.65 -13.93 -4.69
N ILE A 161 9.25 -15.04 -5.31
CA ILE A 161 7.88 -15.29 -5.77
C ILE A 161 7.26 -16.35 -4.87
N LEU A 162 6.27 -15.95 -4.07
CA LEU A 162 5.58 -16.81 -3.10
C LEU A 162 4.17 -17.17 -3.58
N ASP A 163 3.77 -18.44 -3.47
CA ASP A 163 2.36 -18.84 -3.51
C ASP A 163 1.71 -18.47 -2.15
N ILE A 164 0.71 -17.59 -2.20
CA ILE A 164 -0.08 -17.15 -1.05
C ILE A 164 -1.56 -17.57 -1.16
N SER A 165 -1.87 -18.50 -2.06
CA SER A 165 -3.23 -19.06 -2.21
C SER A 165 -3.74 -19.68 -0.90
N LYS A 166 -2.83 -20.01 0.03
CA LYS A 166 -3.10 -20.26 1.43
C LYS A 166 -2.24 -19.35 2.32
N PRO A 167 -2.84 -18.33 2.96
CA PRO A 167 -2.15 -17.45 3.91
C PRO A 167 -1.46 -18.19 5.07
N ASN A 168 -1.91 -19.40 5.42
CA ASN A 168 -1.31 -20.27 6.44
C ASN A 168 -0.45 -21.43 5.89
N ASP A 169 0.04 -21.35 4.65
CA ASP A 169 0.95 -22.34 4.04
C ASP A 169 1.67 -21.65 2.88
N ILE A 170 2.27 -20.47 3.14
CA ILE A 170 2.96 -19.69 2.09
C ILE A 170 4.25 -20.38 1.66
N ARG A 171 4.53 -20.37 0.35
CA ARG A 171 5.58 -21.20 -0.28
C ARG A 171 6.37 -20.45 -1.36
N LEU A 172 7.68 -20.40 -1.21
CA LEU A 172 8.60 -19.88 -2.23
C LEU A 172 8.66 -20.78 -3.48
N LEU A 173 8.26 -20.24 -4.62
CA LEU A 173 8.18 -20.91 -5.92
C LEU A 173 9.43 -20.71 -6.78
N SER A 174 9.99 -19.50 -6.74
CA SER A 174 11.23 -19.13 -7.42
C SER A 174 11.73 -17.78 -6.91
N THR A 175 12.93 -17.40 -7.35
CA THR A 175 13.58 -16.13 -7.03
C THR A 175 14.07 -15.51 -8.34
N TYR A 176 14.04 -14.19 -8.49
CA TYR A 176 14.78 -13.47 -9.52
C TYR A 176 16.01 -12.84 -8.89
N TYR A 177 17.20 -13.13 -9.41
CA TYR A 177 18.46 -12.57 -8.94
C TYR A 177 18.90 -11.40 -9.82
N ALA A 178 19.11 -10.24 -9.21
CA ALA A 178 19.68 -9.06 -9.85
C ALA A 178 21.19 -9.22 -9.99
N GLU A 179 21.70 -9.14 -11.22
CA GLU A 179 23.15 -9.16 -11.47
C GLU A 179 23.82 -7.79 -11.31
N VAL A 180 23.01 -6.73 -11.22
CA VAL A 180 23.48 -5.35 -11.25
C VAL A 180 23.64 -4.73 -9.85
N ALA A 181 22.57 -4.66 -9.06
CA ALA A 181 22.50 -3.90 -7.82
C ALA A 181 21.26 -4.28 -6.99
N ARG A 182 21.17 -3.79 -5.73
CA ARG A 182 20.06 -4.10 -4.81
C ARG A 182 18.71 -3.64 -5.37
N ILE A 183 17.65 -4.37 -5.07
CA ILE A 183 16.26 -4.07 -5.43
C ILE A 183 15.62 -3.33 -4.26
N ILE A 184 15.36 -2.03 -4.45
CA ILE A 184 14.78 -1.17 -3.42
C ILE A 184 13.24 -1.17 -3.45
N ASP A 185 12.66 -1.45 -4.62
CA ASP A 185 11.23 -1.35 -4.88
C ASP A 185 10.81 -2.32 -6.00
N ILE A 186 9.59 -2.88 -5.87
CA ILE A 186 8.95 -3.77 -6.83
C ILE A 186 7.46 -3.47 -6.94
N LYS A 187 6.93 -3.46 -8.17
CA LYS A 187 5.50 -3.34 -8.44
C LYS A 187 5.07 -4.39 -9.45
N VAL A 188 3.85 -4.89 -9.32
CA VAL A 188 3.34 -6.03 -10.09
C VAL A 188 2.09 -5.59 -10.84
N THR A 189 1.90 -6.08 -12.06
CA THR A 189 0.68 -5.80 -12.82
C THR A 189 -0.50 -6.63 -12.30
N PRO A 190 -1.75 -6.12 -12.34
CA PRO A 190 -2.95 -6.87 -11.90
C PRO A 190 -3.27 -8.16 -12.68
N ASP A 191 -2.69 -8.34 -13.87
CA ASP A 191 -2.75 -9.60 -14.61
C ASP A 191 -1.76 -10.66 -14.08
N ASN A 192 -0.94 -10.26 -13.10
CA ASN A 192 0.04 -11.04 -12.36
C ASN A 192 1.14 -11.66 -13.25
N ASN A 193 1.48 -11.00 -14.37
CA ASN A 193 2.45 -11.52 -15.33
C ASN A 193 3.76 -10.72 -15.40
N TRP A 194 3.81 -9.50 -14.87
CA TRP A 194 4.94 -8.60 -15.02
C TRP A 194 5.31 -7.94 -13.69
N VAL A 195 6.60 -7.90 -13.38
CA VAL A 195 7.17 -7.19 -12.23
C VAL A 195 8.04 -6.06 -12.76
N LEU A 196 7.71 -4.83 -12.39
CA LEU A 196 8.61 -3.69 -12.45
C LEU A 196 9.57 -3.80 -11.26
N VAL A 197 10.86 -3.81 -11.54
CA VAL A 197 11.93 -3.94 -10.55
C VAL A 197 12.82 -2.73 -10.67
N ASN A 198 13.21 -2.17 -9.53
CA ASN A 198 14.02 -0.97 -9.47
C ASN A 198 15.31 -1.23 -8.70
N HIS A 199 16.43 -1.11 -9.41
CA HIS A 199 17.76 -1.38 -8.92
C HIS A 199 18.48 -0.09 -8.52
N GLU A 200 19.04 -0.09 -7.32
CA GLU A 200 19.81 1.04 -6.79
C GLU A 200 21.25 0.63 -6.44
N PHE A 201 22.20 1.41 -6.93
CA PHE A 201 23.59 1.34 -6.50
C PHE A 201 23.72 1.87 -5.07
N THR A 202 24.21 1.04 -4.14
CA THR A 202 24.40 1.40 -2.72
C THR A 202 25.39 2.56 -2.60
N ASN A 203 24.89 3.76 -2.36
CA ASN A 203 25.71 4.97 -2.28
C ASN A 203 26.20 5.20 -0.85
N SER A 204 27.49 4.94 -0.60
CA SER A 204 28.14 5.06 0.72
C SER A 204 28.15 6.46 1.35
N GLU A 205 27.58 7.48 0.72
CA GLU A 205 27.31 8.79 1.31
C GLU A 205 25.87 8.97 1.86
N LEU A 206 24.93 8.08 1.51
CA LEU A 206 23.53 8.12 1.96
C LEU A 206 23.11 6.84 2.69
N ASP A 207 23.45 5.68 2.12
CA ASP A 207 23.18 4.36 2.70
C ASP A 207 24.52 3.64 2.92
N PRO A 208 24.86 3.26 4.16
CA PRO A 208 26.05 2.47 4.40
C PRO A 208 25.90 1.05 3.83
N ILE A 209 26.99 0.30 3.93
CA ILE A 209 27.11 -1.03 3.32
C ILE A 209 27.19 -2.04 4.47
N PRO A 210 26.35 -3.10 4.49
CA PRO A 210 26.33 -4.09 5.57
C PRO A 210 27.73 -4.63 5.93
N ASN A 211 28.59 -4.86 4.92
CA ASN A 211 30.03 -5.07 5.09
C ASN A 211 30.83 -4.40 3.95
N ASP A 212 32.11 -4.10 4.21
CA ASP A 212 33.07 -3.52 3.24
C ASP A 212 33.28 -4.39 1.97
N ASP A 213 32.87 -5.66 2.03
CA ASP A 213 32.92 -6.64 0.92
C ASP A 213 31.58 -6.77 0.15
N ASP A 214 30.46 -6.26 0.69
CA ASP A 214 29.10 -6.32 0.10
C ASP A 214 28.75 -5.10 -0.76
N ALA A 215 29.75 -4.28 -1.10
CA ALA A 215 29.58 -3.15 -2.01
C ALA A 215 29.14 -3.65 -3.40
N ASN A 216 27.85 -3.51 -3.73
CA ASN A 216 27.37 -3.79 -5.08
C ASN A 216 28.14 -2.87 -6.05
N SER A 217 28.89 -3.44 -6.98
CA SER A 217 29.73 -2.69 -7.92
C SER A 217 28.95 -2.18 -9.15
N GLY A 218 27.65 -1.98 -8.96
CA GLY A 218 26.65 -1.90 -10.00
C GLY A 218 26.40 -0.51 -10.59
N ALA A 219 25.20 -0.38 -11.12
CA ALA A 219 24.60 0.88 -11.56
C ALA A 219 23.10 0.81 -11.27
N ASN A 220 22.45 1.97 -11.14
CA ASN A 220 21.00 1.99 -11.06
C ASN A 220 20.41 1.46 -12.38
N ARG A 221 19.26 0.79 -12.32
CA ARG A 221 18.56 0.23 -13.49
C ARG A 221 17.08 0.03 -13.18
N LEU A 222 16.19 0.29 -14.14
CA LEU A 222 14.82 -0.25 -14.08
C LEU A 222 14.77 -1.52 -14.91
N ASP A 223 14.18 -2.59 -14.41
CA ASP A 223 13.94 -3.85 -15.12
C ASP A 223 12.43 -4.12 -15.22
N VAL A 224 11.99 -4.72 -16.32
CA VAL A 224 10.70 -5.42 -16.38
C VAL A 224 10.98 -6.90 -16.49
N VAL A 225 10.42 -7.67 -15.56
CA VAL A 225 10.59 -9.12 -15.43
C VAL A 225 9.25 -9.81 -15.71
N TYR A 226 9.23 -10.72 -16.69
CA TYR A 226 8.11 -11.61 -16.92
C TYR A 226 8.07 -12.70 -15.86
N VAL A 227 6.91 -12.88 -15.22
CA VAL A 227 6.63 -13.85 -14.16
C VAL A 227 5.39 -14.70 -14.43
N GLY A 228 4.87 -14.69 -15.67
CA GLY A 228 3.72 -15.53 -16.05
C GLY A 228 3.96 -17.03 -15.78
N ASP A 229 5.19 -17.51 -16.01
CA ASP A 229 5.69 -18.72 -15.34
C ASP A 229 6.36 -18.33 -14.02
N LYS A 230 5.62 -18.49 -12.92
CA LYS A 230 6.04 -18.19 -11.54
C LYS A 230 7.27 -18.99 -11.09
N THR A 231 7.68 -20.02 -11.82
CA THR A 231 8.87 -20.83 -11.51
C THR A 231 10.14 -20.35 -12.23
N SER A 232 10.00 -19.52 -13.27
CA SER A 232 11.08 -19.13 -14.18
C SER A 232 10.99 -17.65 -14.57
N PRO A 233 11.30 -16.70 -13.67
CA PRO A 233 11.29 -15.28 -13.99
C PRO A 233 12.33 -14.90 -15.05
N VAL A 234 11.97 -14.03 -16.00
CA VAL A 234 12.84 -13.62 -17.12
C VAL A 234 12.81 -12.10 -17.32
N ARG A 235 13.97 -11.42 -17.31
CA ARG A 235 14.05 -10.00 -17.69
C ARG A 235 13.74 -9.82 -19.17
N VAL A 236 12.83 -8.89 -19.50
CA VAL A 236 12.39 -8.61 -20.88
C VAL A 236 12.65 -7.18 -21.36
N ALA A 237 12.80 -6.23 -20.43
CA ALA A 237 13.18 -4.84 -20.74
C ALA A 237 14.01 -4.23 -19.61
N GLU A 238 14.79 -3.20 -19.92
CA GLU A 238 15.63 -2.47 -18.97
C GLU A 238 15.79 -0.98 -19.34
N TRP A 239 16.04 -0.13 -18.33
CA TRP A 239 16.53 1.25 -18.48
C TRP A 239 17.81 1.42 -17.68
N ASN A 240 18.95 1.63 -18.35
CA ASN A 240 20.27 1.67 -17.71
C ASN A 240 20.66 3.07 -17.23
N ASN A 241 21.21 3.14 -16.00
CA ASN A 241 21.68 4.34 -15.34
C ASN A 241 20.63 5.46 -15.12
N PRO A 242 19.42 5.20 -14.59
CA PRO A 242 18.65 6.23 -13.89
C PRO A 242 19.49 6.98 -12.84
N PRO A 243 19.06 8.20 -12.45
CA PRO A 243 19.32 8.77 -11.13
C PRO A 243 19.25 7.74 -10.00
N ALA A 244 20.07 7.92 -8.96
CA ALA A 244 19.92 7.14 -7.72
C ALA A 244 18.66 7.57 -6.97
N GLY A 245 18.10 6.70 -6.13
CA GLY A 245 16.90 6.93 -5.35
C GLY A 245 15.60 7.02 -6.14
N PHE A 246 15.55 6.52 -7.39
CA PHE A 246 14.25 6.05 -7.85
C PHE A 246 13.78 5.02 -6.81
N HIS A 247 12.57 5.18 -6.28
CA HIS A 247 11.86 4.28 -5.36
C HIS A 247 10.40 4.75 -5.24
N ASN A 248 9.49 3.86 -4.88
CA ASN A 248 8.04 4.10 -4.86
C ASN A 248 7.50 4.51 -6.25
N GLN A 249 7.63 3.55 -7.17
CA GLN A 249 7.11 3.62 -8.53
C GLN A 249 5.70 3.03 -8.60
N ASP A 250 5.07 3.11 -9.77
CA ASP A 250 3.91 2.28 -10.10
C ASP A 250 3.86 1.88 -11.58
N VAL A 251 2.96 0.98 -11.93
CA VAL A 251 2.83 0.36 -13.25
C VAL A 251 1.36 0.24 -13.66
N HIS A 252 1.03 0.53 -14.92
CA HIS A 252 -0.30 0.30 -15.44
C HIS A 252 -0.33 -0.19 -16.90
N VAL A 253 -1.40 -0.90 -17.23
CA VAL A 253 -1.64 -1.56 -18.52
C VAL A 253 -2.78 -0.88 -19.27
N TYR A 254 -2.44 -0.10 -20.29
CA TYR A 254 -3.41 0.60 -21.13
C TYR A 254 -3.85 -0.29 -22.32
N CYS A 255 -4.99 -0.96 -22.18
CA CYS A 255 -5.65 -1.72 -23.26
C CYS A 255 -6.69 -0.89 -24.05
N ASP A 256 -6.81 0.41 -23.76
CA ASP A 256 -7.79 1.34 -24.36
C ASP A 256 -7.14 2.58 -25.00
N TRP A 257 -5.85 2.49 -25.35
CA TRP A 257 -5.11 3.57 -26.02
C TRP A 257 -5.41 3.62 -27.54
N ASP A 258 -6.64 3.99 -27.89
CA ASP A 258 -7.19 4.02 -29.27
C ASP A 258 -6.33 4.81 -30.29
N ASP A 259 -5.55 5.80 -29.83
CA ASP A 259 -4.71 6.70 -30.65
C ASP A 259 -3.20 6.35 -30.56
N ALA A 260 -2.84 5.12 -30.17
CA ALA A 260 -1.45 4.64 -30.18
C ALA A 260 -0.77 4.87 -31.55
N PRO A 261 0.48 5.38 -31.60
CA PRO A 261 1.14 5.71 -32.87
C PRO A 261 1.97 4.52 -33.39
N PRO A 262 2.12 4.33 -34.72
CA PRO A 262 2.97 3.27 -35.26
C PRO A 262 4.43 3.36 -34.79
N PRO A 263 5.07 2.25 -34.36
CA PRO A 263 4.62 0.85 -34.52
C PRO A 263 3.82 0.27 -33.34
N TYR A 264 3.42 1.09 -32.36
CA TYR A 264 2.70 0.63 -31.17
C TYR A 264 1.21 0.39 -31.44
N ASP A 265 0.68 0.87 -32.57
CA ASP A 265 -0.69 0.61 -33.03
C ASP A 265 -0.98 -0.86 -33.42
N ASP A 266 0.05 -1.71 -33.41
CA ASP A 266 -0.06 -3.16 -33.57
C ASP A 266 -0.26 -3.90 -32.21
N GLU A 267 -0.20 -3.23 -31.05
CA GLU A 267 -0.38 -3.80 -29.69
C GLU A 267 -1.85 -3.72 -29.20
N GLU A 268 -2.37 -4.79 -28.57
CA GLU A 268 -3.69 -4.76 -27.91
C GLU A 268 -3.61 -4.08 -26.52
N CYS A 269 -2.47 -4.17 -25.82
CA CYS A 269 -2.25 -3.57 -24.50
C CYS A 269 -0.82 -3.04 -24.31
N HIS A 270 -0.71 -1.88 -23.65
CA HIS A 270 0.52 -1.08 -23.55
C HIS A 270 0.97 -0.89 -22.10
N LEU A 271 2.23 -1.20 -21.78
CA LEU A 271 2.76 -1.08 -20.42
C LEU A 271 3.42 0.30 -20.19
N PHE A 272 2.90 1.03 -19.21
CA PHE A 272 3.45 2.31 -18.74
C PHE A 272 3.93 2.18 -17.29
N LEU A 273 5.02 2.88 -16.98
CA LEU A 273 5.64 2.94 -15.65
C LEU A 273 5.67 4.39 -15.16
N PHE A 274 5.44 4.61 -13.87
CA PHE A 274 5.42 5.92 -13.23
C PHE A 274 6.51 5.95 -12.16
N GLY A 275 7.67 6.53 -12.48
CA GLY A 275 8.82 6.53 -11.57
C GLY A 275 9.04 7.88 -10.90
N ALA A 276 9.40 7.85 -9.61
CA ALA A 276 9.83 9.04 -8.88
C ALA A 276 11.32 9.32 -9.12
N ASP A 277 11.66 10.47 -9.71
CA ASP A 277 13.04 10.97 -9.68
C ASP A 277 13.22 11.83 -8.41
N PRO A 278 14.01 11.39 -7.42
CA PRO A 278 14.16 12.07 -6.14
C PRO A 278 15.07 13.30 -6.24
N ILE A 279 15.74 13.56 -7.38
CA ILE A 279 16.72 14.63 -7.44
C ILE A 279 16.03 15.98 -7.18
N PRO A 280 16.43 16.73 -6.14
CA PRO A 280 15.78 17.99 -5.79
C PRO A 280 15.73 18.97 -6.97
N GLU A 281 14.53 19.45 -7.27
CA GLU A 281 14.23 20.15 -8.52
C GLU A 281 14.56 21.65 -8.42
N SER A 282 14.40 22.22 -7.23
CA SER A 282 14.31 23.67 -7.03
C SER A 282 15.65 24.37 -6.69
N SER A 283 16.76 24.03 -7.35
CA SER A 283 18.05 24.72 -7.16
C SER A 283 18.82 25.14 -8.42
N GLU A 284 18.64 24.45 -9.56
CA GLU A 284 19.31 24.78 -10.83
C GLU A 284 18.33 24.64 -12.02
N PRO A 285 18.01 25.72 -12.78
CA PRO A 285 17.01 25.70 -13.86
C PRO A 285 17.45 25.02 -15.18
N GLN A 286 18.28 23.98 -15.13
CA GLN A 286 19.04 23.51 -16.31
C GLN A 286 18.83 22.04 -16.72
N ASP A 287 18.12 21.24 -15.93
CA ASP A 287 17.79 19.85 -16.25
C ASP A 287 16.27 19.66 -16.34
N ASP A 288 15.73 19.77 -17.57
CA ASP A 288 14.29 19.73 -17.90
C ASP A 288 13.64 18.32 -17.79
N TYR A 289 14.02 17.50 -16.80
CA TYR A 289 13.63 16.08 -16.74
C TYR A 289 13.52 15.45 -15.33
N LYS A 290 13.41 16.26 -14.28
CA LYS A 290 13.29 15.77 -12.88
C LYS A 290 11.83 15.62 -12.45
N GLY A 291 11.60 15.08 -11.25
CA GLY A 291 10.26 14.85 -10.69
C GLY A 291 9.62 13.55 -11.18
N THR A 292 8.30 13.55 -11.36
CA THR A 292 7.58 12.38 -11.88
C THR A 292 7.99 12.12 -13.32
N GLN A 293 8.66 11.00 -13.59
CA GLN A 293 8.98 10.54 -14.95
C GLN A 293 8.05 9.40 -15.35
N ILE A 294 7.43 9.51 -16.53
CA ILE A 294 6.59 8.45 -17.09
C ILE A 294 7.34 7.75 -18.20
N PHE A 295 7.36 6.42 -18.13
CA PHE A 295 8.01 5.53 -19.08
C PHE A 295 6.98 4.70 -19.83
N TYR A 296 7.36 4.26 -21.02
CA TYR A 296 6.62 3.31 -21.84
C TYR A 296 7.57 2.21 -22.30
N VAL A 297 7.08 0.97 -22.23
CA VAL A 297 7.87 -0.23 -22.53
C VAL A 297 7.48 -0.76 -23.92
N PRO A 298 8.37 -0.68 -24.93
CA PRO A 298 7.97 -0.78 -26.32
C PRO A 298 7.67 -2.21 -26.80
N LEU A 299 6.72 -2.28 -27.75
CA LEU A 299 6.22 -3.49 -28.42
C LEU A 299 5.29 -4.36 -27.56
N GLY A 300 4.92 -3.90 -26.36
CA GLY A 300 3.88 -4.48 -25.51
C GLY A 300 4.04 -5.96 -25.16
N PHE A 301 2.95 -6.53 -24.64
CA PHE A 301 2.91 -7.92 -24.17
C PHE A 301 3.04 -8.96 -25.29
N GLU A 302 2.43 -8.73 -26.46
CA GLU A 302 2.34 -9.74 -27.52
C GLU A 302 3.68 -10.08 -28.18
N SER A 303 4.61 -9.14 -28.17
CA SER A 303 5.95 -9.36 -28.73
C SER A 303 6.91 -10.02 -27.74
N TRP A 304 6.58 -10.06 -26.44
CA TRP A 304 7.33 -10.73 -25.38
C TRP A 304 7.06 -12.24 -25.37
N ASN A 305 7.47 -12.91 -26.44
CA ASN A 305 7.25 -14.35 -26.61
C ASN A 305 8.34 -15.18 -25.90
N PRO A 306 8.03 -15.93 -24.82
CA PRO A 306 9.00 -16.78 -24.12
C PRO A 306 9.44 -18.02 -24.91
N ALA A 307 8.97 -18.23 -26.14
CA ALA A 307 9.49 -19.23 -27.07
C ALA A 307 10.61 -18.69 -28.00
N GLN A 308 11.08 -17.47 -27.79
CA GLN A 308 12.34 -16.99 -28.36
C GLN A 308 13.53 -17.81 -27.83
N ASN A 309 14.65 -17.87 -28.56
CA ASN A 309 15.83 -18.60 -28.08
C ASN A 309 16.59 -17.78 -27.02
N GLU A 310 17.48 -18.43 -26.27
CA GLU A 310 18.30 -17.79 -25.21
C GLU A 310 19.00 -16.50 -25.70
N GLU A 311 19.56 -16.50 -26.92
CA GLU A 311 20.22 -15.32 -27.52
C GLU A 311 19.26 -14.14 -27.81
N GLN A 312 17.97 -14.41 -28.00
CA GLN A 312 16.93 -13.41 -28.22
C GLN A 312 16.23 -12.98 -26.92
N GLN A 313 16.08 -13.90 -25.97
CA GLN A 313 15.60 -13.61 -24.61
C GLN A 313 16.61 -12.72 -23.86
N ASN A 314 17.91 -12.99 -24.00
CA ASN A 314 18.97 -12.22 -23.37
C ASN A 314 19.21 -10.84 -24.05
N SER A 315 18.42 -10.47 -25.06
CA SER A 315 18.35 -9.09 -25.56
C SER A 315 17.15 -8.36 -24.97
N SER A 316 17.33 -7.87 -23.73
CA SER A 316 16.42 -6.93 -23.08
C SER A 316 16.20 -5.68 -23.95
N ARG A 317 14.97 -5.16 -23.92
CA ARG A 317 14.58 -3.95 -24.66
C ARG A 317 14.85 -2.69 -23.86
N GLU A 318 15.16 -1.59 -24.54
CA GLU A 318 15.24 -0.28 -23.91
C GLU A 318 13.84 0.23 -23.55
N ILE A 319 13.58 0.41 -22.25
CA ILE A 319 12.43 1.16 -21.72
C ILE A 319 12.61 2.62 -22.13
N THR A 320 11.53 3.27 -22.60
CA THR A 320 11.59 4.62 -23.16
C THR A 320 10.91 5.65 -22.26
N ARG A 321 11.45 6.87 -22.16
CA ARG A 321 10.77 7.99 -21.48
C ARG A 321 9.67 8.57 -22.37
N TRP A 322 8.49 8.77 -21.80
CA TRP A 322 7.27 9.15 -22.51
C TRP A 322 6.63 10.46 -22.01
N GLY A 323 6.74 10.77 -20.71
CA GLY A 323 6.17 11.96 -20.10
C GLY A 323 6.97 12.44 -18.90
N ALA A 324 6.73 13.66 -18.44
CA ALA A 324 7.22 14.15 -17.15
C ALA A 324 6.27 15.19 -16.52
N TYR A 325 6.30 15.32 -15.20
CA TYR A 325 5.55 16.30 -14.43
C TYR A 325 6.37 16.83 -13.26
N THR A 326 6.36 18.16 -13.12
CA THR A 326 6.90 18.92 -11.98
C THR A 326 5.80 19.87 -11.45
N PRO A 327 5.58 19.97 -10.12
CA PRO A 327 4.74 21.00 -9.53
C PRO A 327 5.22 22.42 -9.86
N ALA A 328 4.31 23.31 -10.27
CA ALA A 328 4.67 24.71 -10.51
C ALA A 328 5.11 25.41 -9.20
N LEU A 329 6.27 26.09 -9.20
CA LEU A 329 6.91 26.69 -8.02
C LEU A 329 6.02 27.68 -7.23
N ASP A 330 5.07 28.34 -7.87
CA ASP A 330 4.12 29.25 -7.22
C ASP A 330 2.99 28.52 -6.47
N THR A 331 2.89 27.19 -6.63
CA THR A 331 1.87 26.35 -6.01
C THR A 331 2.37 25.52 -4.81
N THR A 332 3.62 25.69 -4.37
CA THR A 332 4.27 24.85 -3.33
C THR A 332 4.32 25.51 -1.94
N CYS A 333 3.61 26.61 -1.74
CA CYS A 333 3.77 27.52 -0.59
C CYS A 333 5.22 28.03 -0.36
N GLY A 334 6.11 27.90 -1.36
CA GLY A 334 7.53 28.24 -1.23
C GLY A 334 8.40 27.14 -0.62
N GLY A 335 7.87 25.92 -0.49
CA GLY A 335 8.60 24.74 -0.05
C GLY A 335 9.40 24.04 -1.14
N THR A 336 10.10 22.97 -0.73
CA THR A 336 10.88 22.10 -1.62
C THR A 336 10.00 21.28 -2.57
N ILE A 337 10.56 20.98 -3.74
CA ILE A 337 10.01 20.01 -4.69
C ILE A 337 10.99 18.83 -4.74
N PHE A 338 10.47 17.68 -4.33
CA PHE A 338 11.11 16.37 -4.30
C PHE A 338 9.97 15.38 -4.51
N ASN A 339 9.99 14.60 -5.60
CA ASN A 339 9.01 13.54 -5.80
C ASN A 339 9.44 12.32 -4.99
N HIS A 340 8.55 11.82 -4.12
CA HIS A 340 8.86 10.71 -3.25
C HIS A 340 8.22 9.38 -3.68
N ASP A 341 6.99 9.47 -4.19
CA ASP A 341 6.12 8.33 -4.43
C ASP A 341 5.05 8.72 -5.47
N ASN A 342 4.68 7.76 -6.31
CA ASN A 342 3.64 7.89 -7.33
C ASN A 342 2.76 6.64 -7.26
N VAL A 343 1.46 6.81 -7.01
CA VAL A 343 0.49 5.71 -7.03
C VAL A 343 -0.54 5.93 -8.12
N TYR A 344 -0.67 4.93 -9.00
CA TYR A 344 -1.68 4.86 -10.06
C TYR A 344 -2.99 4.33 -9.48
N HIS A 345 -4.11 4.96 -9.80
CA HIS A 345 -5.42 4.43 -9.42
C HIS A 345 -6.54 4.93 -10.35
N GLU A 346 -7.51 4.06 -10.66
CA GLU A 346 -8.70 4.39 -11.45
C GLU A 346 -9.84 4.88 -10.56
N HIS A 347 -10.05 6.19 -10.51
CA HIS A 347 -10.97 6.81 -9.55
C HIS A 347 -12.41 6.27 -9.69
N PRO A 348 -13.01 5.64 -8.66
CA PRO A 348 -14.17 4.75 -8.79
C PRO A 348 -15.44 5.43 -9.28
N ILE A 349 -15.58 6.75 -9.10
CA ILE A 349 -16.74 7.53 -9.56
C ILE A 349 -16.57 8.04 -10.99
N THR A 350 -15.34 8.37 -11.41
CA THR A 350 -15.10 9.08 -12.70
C THR A 350 -14.53 8.18 -13.78
N GLY A 351 -13.94 7.04 -13.43
CA GLY A 351 -13.21 6.17 -14.37
C GLY A 351 -11.98 6.85 -14.98
N GLN A 352 -11.49 7.93 -14.36
CA GLN A 352 -10.24 8.56 -14.77
C GLN A 352 -9.06 7.76 -14.19
N LYS A 353 -8.08 7.52 -15.04
CA LYS A 353 -6.78 6.98 -14.66
C LYS A 353 -5.96 8.13 -14.08
N LEU A 354 -5.77 8.13 -12.76
CA LEU A 354 -5.11 9.21 -12.04
C LEU A 354 -3.79 8.73 -11.45
N LEU A 355 -2.81 9.64 -11.37
CA LEU A 355 -1.62 9.44 -10.56
C LEU A 355 -1.73 10.34 -9.32
N TYR A 356 -1.73 9.73 -8.15
CA TYR A 356 -1.65 10.37 -6.84
C TYR A 356 -0.18 10.44 -6.45
N ILE A 357 0.35 11.65 -6.36
CA ILE A 357 1.79 11.85 -6.26
C ILE A 357 2.15 12.53 -4.95
N SER A 358 3.05 11.89 -4.21
CA SER A 358 3.70 12.45 -3.04
C SER A 358 4.86 13.36 -3.46
N TYR A 359 4.70 14.65 -3.22
CA TYR A 359 5.82 15.59 -3.21
C TYR A 359 5.97 16.19 -1.82
N TRP A 360 7.21 16.30 -1.34
CA TRP A 360 7.52 16.72 0.03
C TRP A 360 6.74 17.96 0.53
N ASP A 361 7.22 19.17 0.28
CA ASP A 361 6.50 20.39 0.68
C ASP A 361 5.48 20.84 -0.37
N ALA A 362 5.56 20.32 -1.59
CA ALA A 362 4.54 20.60 -2.61
C ALA A 362 3.22 19.85 -2.34
N GLY A 363 3.21 18.89 -1.41
CA GLY A 363 2.04 18.13 -0.97
C GLY A 363 1.56 17.10 -1.99
N LEU A 364 0.36 16.57 -1.76
CA LEU A 364 -0.32 15.66 -2.68
C LEU A 364 -0.61 16.38 -4.00
N ARG A 365 -0.28 15.74 -5.13
CA ARG A 365 -0.68 16.16 -6.48
C ARG A 365 -1.51 15.08 -7.12
N ILE A 366 -2.53 15.47 -7.89
CA ILE A 366 -3.38 14.55 -8.64
C ILE A 366 -3.36 14.98 -10.10
N ILE A 367 -2.81 14.12 -10.96
CA ILE A 367 -2.70 14.34 -12.40
C ILE A 367 -3.54 13.31 -13.17
N ASP A 368 -4.13 13.72 -14.30
CA ASP A 368 -4.87 12.83 -15.19
C ASP A 368 -3.93 12.24 -16.26
N VAL A 369 -3.72 10.92 -16.19
CA VAL A 369 -2.88 10.14 -17.12
C VAL A 369 -3.70 9.28 -18.10
N SER A 370 -5.04 9.38 -18.07
CA SER A 370 -5.98 8.52 -18.83
C SER A 370 -5.75 8.46 -20.33
N ASN A 371 -5.09 9.46 -20.92
CA ASN A 371 -4.84 9.54 -22.36
C ASN A 371 -3.35 9.81 -22.61
N PRO A 372 -2.51 8.78 -22.75
CA PRO A 372 -1.12 8.93 -23.18
C PRO A 372 -1.03 9.59 -24.56
N PRO A 373 -0.06 10.49 -24.81
CA PRO A 373 0.06 11.20 -26.07
C PRO A 373 0.67 10.31 -27.15
N ALA A 374 0.18 10.43 -28.39
CA ALA A 374 0.70 9.74 -29.58
C ALA A 374 2.13 10.17 -30.02
N ALA A 375 2.87 10.87 -29.16
CA ALA A 375 4.30 11.15 -29.30
C ALA A 375 4.88 11.39 -27.90
N PRO A 376 6.10 10.90 -27.60
CA PRO A 376 6.77 11.17 -26.33
C PRO A 376 6.94 12.67 -26.05
N ASP A 377 6.65 13.07 -24.81
CA ASP A 377 6.99 14.37 -24.22
C ASP A 377 7.86 14.16 -22.96
N PRO A 378 9.07 13.58 -23.10
CA PRO A 378 9.94 13.20 -21.98
C PRO A 378 10.51 14.41 -21.21
N THR A 379 10.13 15.62 -21.58
CA THR A 379 10.48 16.90 -20.95
C THR A 379 9.28 17.55 -20.24
N GLY A 380 8.11 16.92 -20.25
CA GLY A 380 6.92 17.44 -19.57
C GLY A 380 6.50 18.83 -20.05
N VAL A 381 6.65 19.16 -21.35
CA VAL A 381 6.24 20.49 -21.84
C VAL A 381 4.72 20.61 -21.88
N SER A 382 4.03 19.48 -22.01
CA SER A 382 2.59 19.39 -22.17
C SER A 382 1.93 18.23 -21.43
N TRP A 383 2.53 17.03 -21.45
CA TRP A 383 1.92 15.83 -20.84
C TRP A 383 2.86 15.12 -19.84
N PRO A 384 2.35 14.74 -18.66
CA PRO A 384 1.06 15.14 -18.06
C PRO A 384 1.12 16.54 -17.40
N GLN A 385 2.12 17.38 -17.71
CA GLN A 385 2.32 18.70 -17.09
C GLN A 385 1.10 19.65 -17.08
N ASN A 386 0.25 19.64 -18.13
CA ASN A 386 -0.99 20.42 -18.17
C ASN A 386 -2.22 19.69 -17.61
N ASN A 387 -2.05 18.48 -17.10
CA ASN A 387 -3.11 17.59 -16.61
C ASN A 387 -3.18 17.50 -15.07
N GLU A 388 -2.51 18.39 -14.32
CA GLU A 388 -2.78 18.55 -12.87
C GLU A 388 -4.23 18.99 -12.67
N ILE A 389 -5.07 18.05 -12.22
CA ILE A 389 -6.49 18.32 -11.95
C ILE A 389 -6.69 18.89 -10.55
N SER A 390 -5.81 18.55 -9.61
CA SER A 390 -5.84 19.08 -8.24
C SER A 390 -4.55 18.84 -7.46
N ARG A 391 -4.53 19.37 -6.24
CA ARG A 391 -3.49 19.24 -5.23
C ARG A 391 -4.07 19.39 -3.83
N TRP A 392 -3.37 18.89 -2.82
CA TRP A 392 -3.59 19.27 -1.43
C TRP A 392 -2.27 19.53 -0.70
N LEU A 393 -2.26 20.60 0.08
CA LEU A 393 -1.20 20.98 1.00
C LEU A 393 -1.82 21.80 2.14
N GLY A 394 -1.16 21.89 3.28
CA GLY A 394 -1.76 22.50 4.49
C GLY A 394 -2.12 23.99 4.35
N CYS A 395 -1.51 24.68 3.38
CA CYS A 395 -1.56 26.13 3.18
C CYS A 395 -2.19 26.55 1.82
N PRO A 396 -2.67 27.80 1.68
CA PRO A 396 -3.18 28.32 0.42
C PRO A 396 -2.11 28.34 -0.68
N SER A 397 -2.46 27.85 -1.89
CA SER A 397 -1.61 27.84 -3.08
C SER A 397 -2.17 28.67 -4.25
N ALA A 398 -3.08 29.61 -3.93
CA ALA A 398 -3.60 30.62 -4.85
C ALA A 398 -4.07 31.87 -4.08
N ASP A 399 -4.30 32.99 -4.79
CA ASP A 399 -4.86 34.22 -4.20
C ASP A 399 -6.36 34.10 -3.87
N SER A 400 -7.09 33.18 -4.53
CA SER A 400 -8.55 33.03 -4.41
C SER A 400 -9.03 31.68 -4.96
N GLY A 401 -10.32 31.36 -4.75
CA GLY A 401 -10.92 30.11 -5.22
C GLY A 401 -10.68 28.95 -4.25
N TRP A 402 -10.71 27.71 -4.75
CA TRP A 402 -10.60 26.50 -3.91
C TRP A 402 -9.28 26.43 -3.12
N TYR A 403 -8.19 26.90 -3.73
CA TYR A 403 -6.85 26.99 -3.13
C TYR A 403 -6.51 28.37 -2.54
N GLY A 404 -7.49 29.28 -2.49
CA GLY A 404 -7.34 30.59 -1.88
C GLY A 404 -7.43 30.56 -0.36
N PRO A 405 -7.11 31.67 0.34
CA PRO A 405 -7.13 31.72 1.81
C PRO A 405 -8.49 31.38 2.44
N ASP A 406 -9.60 31.71 1.76
CA ASP A 406 -10.97 31.36 2.17
C ASP A 406 -11.49 30.06 1.49
N GLY A 407 -10.61 29.30 0.84
CA GLY A 407 -10.91 28.10 0.04
C GLY A 407 -10.86 26.79 0.82
N GLY A 408 -11.52 25.75 0.30
CA GLY A 408 -11.66 24.44 0.96
C GLY A 408 -10.46 23.50 0.83
N GLY A 409 -9.53 23.76 -0.10
CA GLY A 409 -8.49 22.81 -0.53
C GLY A 409 -7.20 22.77 0.29
N HIS A 410 -7.22 23.27 1.53
CA HIS A 410 -6.07 23.31 2.45
C HIS A 410 -6.55 23.30 3.91
N ALA A 411 -5.63 23.13 4.86
CA ALA A 411 -5.93 22.94 6.28
C ALA A 411 -5.96 24.25 7.10
N ASN A 412 -6.08 25.43 6.47
CA ASN A 412 -5.93 26.75 7.09
C ASN A 412 -4.58 26.96 7.83
N MET A 413 -3.52 26.24 7.44
CA MET A 413 -2.16 26.56 7.88
C MET A 413 -1.63 27.75 7.09
N ASP A 414 -0.71 28.52 7.66
CA ASP A 414 0.15 29.39 6.85
C ASP A 414 1.40 28.63 6.38
N ALA A 415 2.14 29.23 5.44
CA ALA A 415 3.35 28.61 4.90
C ALA A 415 4.44 28.37 5.95
N SER A 416 4.47 29.11 7.06
CA SER A 416 5.46 28.90 8.13
C SER A 416 5.11 27.69 9.00
N THR A 417 3.83 27.42 9.23
CA THR A 417 3.35 26.18 9.87
C THR A 417 3.53 24.97 8.95
N TRP A 418 3.17 25.08 7.66
CA TRP A 418 3.33 23.97 6.72
C TRP A 418 4.80 23.53 6.54
N LEU A 419 5.71 24.50 6.38
CA LEU A 419 7.15 24.26 6.20
C LEU A 419 7.91 24.10 7.53
N SER A 420 7.19 23.99 8.65
CA SER A 420 7.79 23.78 9.96
C SER A 420 8.30 22.36 10.10
N LYS A 421 9.63 22.20 10.05
CA LYS A 421 10.28 20.93 10.34
C LYS A 421 10.02 20.43 11.76
N GLU A 422 9.66 21.31 12.69
CA GLU A 422 9.29 20.92 14.05
C GLU A 422 7.86 20.36 14.07
N ASP A 423 6.88 21.02 13.43
CA ASP A 423 5.48 20.56 13.44
C ASP A 423 5.22 19.35 12.52
N GLY A 424 6.03 19.17 11.48
CA GLY A 424 6.03 17.97 10.64
C GLY A 424 4.83 17.83 9.70
N HIS A 425 4.40 18.93 9.06
CA HIS A 425 3.22 18.91 8.19
C HIS A 425 3.53 18.68 6.71
N GLY A 426 4.63 19.23 6.20
CA GLY A 426 5.15 18.96 4.86
C GLY A 426 5.87 17.60 4.78
N TRP A 427 6.80 17.46 3.84
CA TRP A 427 7.56 16.23 3.59
C TRP A 427 6.68 15.00 3.33
N ILE A 428 5.56 15.19 2.59
CA ILE A 428 4.67 14.11 2.16
C ILE A 428 5.46 13.07 1.35
N HIS A 429 5.35 11.81 1.79
CA HIS A 429 6.24 10.70 1.46
C HIS A 429 5.48 9.53 0.81
N TYR A 430 4.28 9.24 1.29
CA TYR A 430 3.38 8.22 0.73
C TYR A 430 1.97 8.77 0.48
N ALA A 431 1.32 8.30 -0.57
CA ALA A 431 -0.07 8.59 -0.92
C ALA A 431 -0.84 7.32 -1.31
N VAL A 432 -1.83 6.92 -0.51
CA VAL A 432 -2.60 5.69 -0.69
C VAL A 432 -4.08 6.04 -0.93
N PRO A 433 -4.59 5.98 -2.18
CA PRO A 433 -6.02 6.10 -2.48
C PRO A 433 -6.77 4.81 -2.07
N TYR A 434 -8.06 4.92 -1.76
CA TYR A 434 -8.94 3.77 -1.59
C TYR A 434 -9.38 3.21 -2.94
N ASP A 435 -9.43 1.89 -3.08
CA ASP A 435 -9.95 1.27 -4.31
C ASP A 435 -11.46 1.47 -4.54
N HIS A 436 -12.20 1.80 -3.49
CA HIS A 436 -13.66 1.76 -3.47
C HIS A 436 -14.27 2.83 -2.57
N LEU A 437 -15.58 3.05 -2.73
CA LEU A 437 -16.34 4.00 -1.92
C LEU A 437 -16.73 3.44 -0.55
N ILE A 438 -16.58 4.27 0.48
CA ILE A 438 -16.92 3.99 1.87
C ILE A 438 -18.14 4.80 2.31
N CYS A 439 -19.01 4.22 3.14
CA CYS A 439 -20.12 4.88 3.80
C CYS A 439 -20.42 4.27 5.17
N TYR A 440 -20.19 5.01 6.27
CA TYR A 440 -20.53 4.55 7.64
C TYR A 440 -19.94 3.17 8.01
N GLY A 441 -18.67 2.92 7.65
CA GLY A 441 -18.00 1.63 7.88
C GLY A 441 -18.48 0.47 7.00
N ILE A 442 -19.25 0.74 5.94
CA ILE A 442 -19.55 -0.19 4.85
C ILE A 442 -18.82 0.23 3.57
N TRP A 443 -18.55 -0.70 2.67
CA TRP A 443 -18.06 -0.39 1.32
C TRP A 443 -19.03 -0.84 0.24
N GLU A 444 -18.83 -0.38 -1.00
CA GLU A 444 -19.82 -0.57 -2.07
C GLU A 444 -19.93 -2.00 -2.62
N GLY A 445 -18.98 -2.88 -2.28
CA GLY A 445 -19.05 -4.32 -2.57
C GLY A 445 -19.78 -5.15 -1.51
N ASP A 446 -19.97 -4.65 -0.28
CA ASP A 446 -20.72 -5.36 0.76
C ASP A 446 -22.19 -5.57 0.34
N PRO A 447 -22.90 -6.60 0.85
CA PRO A 447 -24.28 -6.86 0.47
C PRO A 447 -25.21 -5.68 0.75
N VAL A 448 -25.99 -5.24 -0.25
CA VAL A 448 -26.95 -4.11 -0.15
C VAL A 448 -27.97 -4.26 0.99
N SER A 449 -28.20 -5.48 1.50
CA SER A 449 -29.03 -5.75 2.68
C SER A 449 -28.41 -5.32 4.02
N GLU A 450 -27.10 -5.10 4.05
CA GLU A 450 -26.31 -4.74 5.23
C GLU A 450 -25.98 -3.25 5.27
N TRP A 451 -26.09 -2.56 4.12
CA TRP A 451 -25.87 -1.12 4.00
C TRP A 451 -26.73 -0.32 5.00
N PRO A 452 -26.12 0.56 5.81
CA PRO A 452 -26.85 1.47 6.68
C PRO A 452 -27.86 2.31 5.90
N SER A 453 -29.02 2.61 6.50
CA SER A 453 -30.04 3.45 5.83
C SER A 453 -29.57 4.86 5.45
N ALA A 454 -28.44 5.32 6.02
CA ALA A 454 -27.78 6.57 5.67
C ALA A 454 -27.01 6.49 4.33
N CYS A 455 -26.74 5.29 3.81
CA CYS A 455 -26.08 5.05 2.52
C CYS A 455 -27.09 4.88 1.36
N GLY A 456 -28.39 4.85 1.66
CA GLY A 456 -29.47 4.85 0.68
C GLY A 456 -29.39 3.69 -0.31
N THR A 457 -29.45 4.00 -1.60
CA THR A 457 -29.27 3.01 -2.69
C THR A 457 -27.91 3.09 -3.38
N GLY A 458 -26.87 3.62 -2.72
CA GLY A 458 -25.52 3.76 -3.28
C GLY A 458 -25.12 5.21 -3.61
N PRO A 459 -23.96 5.43 -4.26
CA PRO A 459 -23.42 6.77 -4.54
C PRO A 459 -24.33 7.65 -5.43
N ASP A 460 -25.13 7.03 -6.31
CA ASP A 460 -26.11 7.73 -7.15
C ASP A 460 -27.40 8.17 -6.42
N ASP A 461 -27.57 7.85 -5.13
CA ASP A 461 -28.78 8.21 -4.39
C ASP A 461 -28.90 9.74 -4.22
N SER A 462 -29.99 10.31 -4.75
CA SER A 462 -30.24 11.76 -4.75
C SER A 462 -30.33 12.44 -3.37
N VAL A 463 -30.39 11.67 -2.28
CA VAL A 463 -30.45 12.14 -0.89
C VAL A 463 -29.25 11.64 -0.09
N TYR A 464 -28.87 10.37 -0.28
CA TYR A 464 -27.88 9.67 0.54
C TYR A 464 -26.54 9.42 -0.15
N GLY A 465 -26.45 9.62 -1.47
CA GLY A 465 -25.22 9.49 -2.26
C GLY A 465 -24.08 10.36 -1.74
N VAL A 466 -24.42 11.50 -1.12
CA VAL A 466 -23.49 12.41 -0.43
C VAL A 466 -22.77 11.77 0.77
N ASN A 467 -23.16 10.58 1.22
CA ASN A 467 -22.50 9.86 2.31
C ASN A 467 -21.50 8.79 1.84
N TRP A 468 -21.45 8.52 0.53
CA TRP A 468 -20.40 7.72 -0.08
C TRP A 468 -19.19 8.60 -0.35
N ARG A 469 -18.00 8.09 0.03
CA ARG A 469 -16.76 8.85 0.07
C ARG A 469 -15.61 8.01 -0.49
N HIS A 470 -14.78 8.65 -1.31
CA HIS A 470 -13.45 8.17 -1.65
C HIS A 470 -12.45 8.99 -0.85
N TYR A 471 -11.47 8.33 -0.25
CA TYR A 471 -10.41 8.99 0.49
C TYR A 471 -9.05 8.66 -0.12
N THR A 472 -8.12 9.61 0.01
CA THR A 472 -6.69 9.38 -0.19
C THR A 472 -5.99 9.72 1.11
N LEU A 473 -5.18 8.79 1.59
CA LEU A 473 -4.40 8.97 2.80
C LEU A 473 -2.99 9.38 2.41
N ILE A 474 -2.42 10.33 3.15
CA ILE A 474 -1.06 10.79 2.93
C ILE A 474 -0.28 10.83 4.23
N ALA A 475 0.97 10.42 4.16
CA ALA A 475 1.89 10.32 5.30
C ALA A 475 3.17 11.10 5.00
N PRO A 476 3.68 11.92 5.93
CA PRO A 476 4.99 12.53 5.81
C PRO A 476 6.08 11.70 6.50
N GLU A 477 7.30 11.77 5.97
CA GLU A 477 8.48 11.16 6.60
C GLU A 477 9.39 12.21 7.23
N TYR A 478 9.85 11.92 8.45
CA TYR A 478 10.90 12.67 9.13
C TYR A 478 11.89 11.73 9.84
N GLY A 479 13.14 11.68 9.38
CA GLY A 479 14.21 10.88 9.98
C GLY A 479 14.70 11.31 11.38
N SER A 480 14.21 12.44 11.92
CA SER A 480 14.28 12.78 13.36
C SER A 480 13.47 14.06 13.64
N ASN A 481 12.73 14.09 14.75
CA ASN A 481 11.92 15.24 15.17
C ASN A 481 11.51 15.12 16.65
N GLN A 482 11.60 16.23 17.39
CA GLN A 482 11.20 16.30 18.80
C GLN A 482 9.68 16.48 19.02
N ASN A 483 8.91 16.88 18.01
CA ASN A 483 7.50 17.31 18.14
C ASN A 483 6.50 16.55 17.23
N HIS A 484 6.95 15.65 16.36
CA HIS A 484 6.15 14.98 15.34
C HIS A 484 6.36 13.46 15.38
N THR A 485 5.29 12.68 15.20
CA THR A 485 5.35 11.20 15.09
C THR A 485 4.21 10.63 14.25
N GLY A 486 4.55 9.77 13.29
CA GLY A 486 3.63 8.90 12.55
C GLY A 486 2.32 9.53 12.08
N TYR A 487 2.33 10.79 11.60
CA TYR A 487 1.09 11.44 11.20
C TYR A 487 0.54 10.84 9.90
N ILE A 488 -0.77 10.69 9.84
CA ILE A 488 -1.48 10.27 8.63
C ILE A 488 -2.65 11.22 8.44
N TYR A 489 -2.74 11.87 7.28
CA TYR A 489 -3.82 12.79 6.94
C TYR A 489 -4.81 12.09 6.01
N THR A 490 -6.10 12.14 6.32
CA THR A 490 -7.15 11.64 5.43
C THR A 490 -7.75 12.78 4.64
N ILE A 491 -7.61 12.70 3.32
CA ILE A 491 -8.09 13.67 2.35
C ILE A 491 -9.33 13.09 1.67
N ASP A 492 -10.47 13.78 1.71
CA ASP A 492 -11.62 13.47 0.86
C ASP A 492 -11.26 13.83 -0.58
N THR A 493 -11.23 12.83 -1.44
CA THR A 493 -10.90 12.92 -2.87
C THR A 493 -12.08 12.48 -3.76
N THR A 494 -13.29 12.35 -3.19
CA THR A 494 -14.54 11.96 -3.88
C THR A 494 -14.88 12.83 -5.09
N ASP A 495 -14.52 14.12 -5.03
CA ASP A 495 -14.33 14.96 -6.21
C ASP A 495 -12.82 15.15 -6.36
N PRO A 496 -12.13 14.46 -7.29
CA PRO A 496 -10.68 14.48 -7.39
C PRO A 496 -10.17 15.84 -7.90
N THR A 497 -11.06 16.76 -8.31
CA THR A 497 -10.72 18.16 -8.61
C THR A 497 -10.73 19.07 -7.37
N LYS A 498 -11.25 18.58 -6.24
CA LYS A 498 -11.46 19.34 -4.98
C LYS A 498 -11.10 18.53 -3.72
N PRO A 499 -9.85 18.06 -3.59
CA PRO A 499 -9.39 17.40 -2.37
C PRO A 499 -9.47 18.33 -1.15
N PHE A 500 -9.83 17.80 0.02
CA PHE A 500 -9.77 18.52 1.30
C PHE A 500 -9.56 17.60 2.51
N LEU A 501 -8.95 18.14 3.57
CA LEU A 501 -8.68 17.40 4.82
C LEU A 501 -9.97 17.11 5.59
N VAL A 502 -10.16 15.87 6.04
CA VAL A 502 -11.33 15.45 6.85
C VAL A 502 -10.98 14.80 8.19
N SER A 503 -9.83 14.11 8.27
CA SER A 503 -9.29 13.52 9.51
C SER A 503 -7.78 13.61 9.55
N LYS A 504 -7.20 13.44 10.73
CA LYS A 504 -5.78 13.18 10.93
C LYS A 504 -5.60 12.17 12.07
N TRP A 505 -4.61 11.31 11.90
CA TRP A 505 -4.13 10.36 12.90
C TRP A 505 -2.66 10.66 13.21
N LYS A 506 -2.19 10.14 14.34
CA LYS A 506 -0.78 10.05 14.74
C LYS A 506 -0.61 8.78 15.59
N LEU A 507 0.62 8.30 15.77
CA LEU A 507 0.90 7.24 16.74
C LEU A 507 0.30 7.63 18.11
N PRO A 508 -0.54 6.75 18.71
CA PRO A 508 -1.21 7.02 19.97
C PRO A 508 -0.20 6.90 21.12
N GLY A 509 -0.39 7.70 22.18
CA GLY A 509 0.48 7.70 23.36
C GLY A 509 1.14 9.05 23.66
N GLU A 510 1.98 9.03 24.70
CA GLU A 510 2.88 10.11 25.16
C GLU A 510 4.30 9.53 25.24
N GLY A 511 5.31 10.24 24.73
CA GLY A 511 6.71 9.81 24.79
C GLY A 511 7.40 10.22 26.09
N ASP A 512 8.46 9.53 26.50
CA ASP A 512 9.18 9.82 27.75
C ASP A 512 10.57 10.42 27.51
N LYS A 513 10.95 11.42 28.29
CA LYS A 513 12.25 12.11 28.16
C LYS A 513 13.28 11.58 29.16
N GLU A 514 14.56 11.73 28.81
CA GLU A 514 15.71 11.39 29.69
C GLU A 514 15.63 11.97 31.12
N ASP A 515 14.92 13.07 31.33
CA ASP A 515 14.74 13.69 32.66
C ASP A 515 13.53 13.17 33.46
N GLY A 516 12.80 12.19 32.92
CA GLY A 516 11.61 11.57 33.50
C GLY A 516 10.35 12.43 33.39
N SER A 517 10.28 13.32 32.39
CA SER A 517 9.06 14.08 32.06
C SER A 517 8.44 13.61 30.74
N SER A 518 7.11 13.51 30.69
CA SER A 518 6.41 13.08 29.48
C SER A 518 6.33 14.18 28.41
N HIS A 519 6.07 13.74 27.19
CA HIS A 519 5.89 14.54 26.00
C HIS A 519 4.52 14.22 25.36
N PRO A 520 3.69 15.21 24.95
CA PRO A 520 2.33 14.98 24.43
C PRO A 520 2.25 14.20 23.10
N HIS A 521 3.40 13.82 22.55
CA HIS A 521 3.59 12.98 21.38
C HIS A 521 4.77 12.07 21.70
N HIS A 522 4.80 10.87 21.12
CA HIS A 522 6.08 10.22 20.94
C HIS A 522 7.01 11.16 20.16
N TYR A 523 8.30 11.15 20.46
CA TYR A 523 9.27 11.95 19.72
C TYR A 523 10.33 11.05 19.15
N ILE A 524 10.81 11.37 17.95
CA ILE A 524 11.81 10.59 17.24
C ILE A 524 13.19 11.00 17.77
N PRO A 525 13.88 10.19 18.61
CA PRO A 525 15.19 10.55 19.13
C PRO A 525 16.21 10.52 17.99
N SER A 526 17.38 11.12 18.24
CA SER A 526 18.48 11.13 17.26
C SER A 526 19.01 9.72 17.01
N GLY A 527 18.59 9.10 15.91
CA GLY A 527 19.04 7.76 15.49
C GLY A 527 17.93 6.80 15.08
N TYR A 528 16.66 7.14 15.37
CA TYR A 528 15.49 6.35 15.02
C TYR A 528 14.68 7.04 13.92
N ILE A 529 13.82 6.28 13.23
CA ILE A 529 12.76 6.82 12.39
C ILE A 529 11.42 6.21 12.86
N PHE A 530 10.38 7.02 13.06
CA PHE A 530 9.02 6.56 13.39
C PHE A 530 7.98 7.09 12.38
N SER A 531 8.40 7.15 11.12
CA SER A 531 7.57 7.59 9.99
C SER A 531 6.72 6.42 9.48
N PRO A 532 5.52 6.67 8.94
CA PRO A 532 4.77 5.65 8.24
C PRO A 532 5.53 5.31 6.94
N HIS A 533 5.84 4.04 6.75
CA HIS A 533 6.58 3.53 5.61
C HIS A 533 5.79 2.42 4.94
N ASN A 534 5.17 2.73 3.80
CA ASN A 534 4.16 1.93 3.11
C ASN A 534 2.86 1.69 3.92
N GLY A 535 1.76 1.43 3.23
CA GLY A 535 0.43 1.19 3.77
C GLY A 535 -0.59 0.88 2.69
N ASP A 536 -1.70 0.25 3.08
CA ASP A 536 -2.70 -0.29 2.14
C ASP A 536 -4.11 -0.24 2.73
N THR A 537 -5.13 -0.18 1.86
CA THR A 537 -6.53 -0.01 2.25
C THR A 537 -7.30 -1.32 2.37
N GLY A 538 -8.04 -1.46 3.47
CA GLY A 538 -8.98 -2.56 3.68
C GLY A 538 -10.39 -2.23 3.19
N LEU A 539 -11.24 -3.24 3.15
CA LEU A 539 -12.60 -3.10 2.63
C LEU A 539 -13.43 -2.05 3.40
N ARG A 540 -13.62 -2.21 4.71
CA ARG A 540 -14.65 -1.44 5.47
C ARG A 540 -14.24 -0.05 5.96
N GLY A 541 -13.30 0.59 5.28
CA GLY A 541 -12.68 1.82 5.76
C GLY A 541 -11.55 1.55 6.76
N HIS A 542 -11.11 0.29 6.85
CA HIS A 542 -9.85 -0.07 7.50
C HIS A 542 -8.68 0.44 6.64
N VAL A 543 -7.56 0.80 7.28
CA VAL A 543 -6.27 1.01 6.63
C VAL A 543 -5.17 0.44 7.51
N TYR A 544 -4.17 -0.14 6.86
CA TYR A 544 -3.02 -0.73 7.51
C TYR A 544 -1.78 0.09 7.15
N TRP A 545 -0.96 0.41 8.15
CA TRP A 545 0.27 1.18 7.95
C TRP A 545 1.43 0.54 8.67
N THR A 546 2.50 0.30 7.95
CA THR A 546 3.80 0.00 8.56
C THR A 546 4.49 1.28 8.97
N HIS A 547 5.21 1.22 10.07
CA HIS A 547 6.06 2.28 10.57
C HIS A 547 7.42 1.70 10.89
N TYR A 548 8.46 2.44 10.55
CA TYR A 548 9.77 2.23 11.13
C TYR A 548 9.67 2.28 12.67
N HIS A 549 10.26 1.29 13.35
CA HIS A 549 10.33 1.09 14.81
C HIS A 549 9.00 1.08 15.61
N ALA A 550 7.84 1.29 14.98
CA ALA A 550 6.52 1.19 15.64
C ALA A 550 5.66 0.03 15.12
N GLY A 551 6.12 -0.76 14.16
CA GLY A 551 5.42 -1.97 13.69
C GLY A 551 4.29 -1.69 12.69
N ALA A 552 3.34 -2.63 12.58
CA ALA A 552 2.16 -2.51 11.72
C ALA A 552 0.92 -2.12 12.54
N TRP A 553 0.14 -1.16 12.04
CA TRP A 553 -1.02 -0.59 12.71
C TRP A 553 -2.28 -0.76 11.87
N LEU A 554 -3.43 -1.02 12.51
CA LEU A 554 -4.76 -1.00 11.90
C LEU A 554 -5.55 0.21 12.43
N THR A 555 -6.09 1.00 11.50
CA THR A 555 -6.92 2.18 11.78
C THR A 555 -8.25 2.14 11.04
N ASP A 556 -9.33 2.64 11.65
CA ASP A 556 -10.64 2.83 11.02
C ASP A 556 -10.87 4.30 10.62
N HIS A 557 -11.03 4.49 9.32
CA HIS A 557 -11.34 5.72 8.60
C HIS A 557 -12.78 5.72 8.03
N GLY A 558 -13.49 4.58 8.09
CA GLY A 558 -14.80 4.42 7.47
C GLY A 558 -15.93 5.20 8.12
N ARG A 559 -15.66 5.76 9.31
CA ARG A 559 -16.62 6.54 10.12
C ARG A 559 -16.36 8.06 10.11
N ILE A 560 -15.36 8.50 9.34
CA ILE A 560 -14.95 9.91 9.25
C ILE A 560 -16.09 10.82 8.78
N TRP A 561 -16.93 10.38 7.84
CA TRP A 561 -17.93 11.24 7.23
C TRP A 561 -19.04 11.65 8.20
N GLU A 562 -19.55 10.69 8.99
CA GLU A 562 -20.64 10.95 9.94
C GLU A 562 -20.18 11.54 11.27
N GLU A 563 -18.90 11.32 11.63
CA GLU A 563 -18.31 11.87 12.87
C GLU A 563 -17.74 13.28 12.67
N THR A 564 -17.53 13.70 11.41
CA THR A 564 -17.19 15.09 11.08
C THR A 564 -18.29 16.06 11.51
N ILE A 565 -17.95 17.02 12.37
CA ILE A 565 -18.88 18.07 12.80
C ILE A 565 -18.84 19.21 11.80
N TRP A 566 -19.89 19.30 10.97
CA TRP A 566 -20.05 20.34 9.96
C TRP A 566 -20.55 21.67 10.55
N LYS A 567 -20.06 22.80 10.00
CA LYS A 567 -20.66 24.12 10.23
C LYS A 567 -22.10 24.08 9.73
N GLU A 568 -23.01 24.67 10.51
CA GLU A 568 -24.47 24.63 10.29
C GLU A 568 -25.11 23.23 10.44
N GLY A 569 -24.35 22.19 10.80
CA GLY A 569 -24.86 20.87 11.18
C GLY A 569 -25.37 20.01 10.02
N GLN A 570 -24.90 20.24 8.79
CA GLN A 570 -25.19 19.44 7.60
C GLN A 570 -23.92 19.32 6.74
N PRO A 571 -23.68 18.20 6.05
CA PRO A 571 -22.51 18.05 5.19
C PRO A 571 -22.42 19.10 4.09
N ARG A 572 -21.23 19.69 3.91
CA ARG A 572 -20.95 20.77 2.95
C ARG A 572 -19.59 20.57 2.24
N PRO A 573 -19.42 19.48 1.46
CA PRO A 573 -18.20 19.23 0.70
C PRO A 573 -17.90 20.34 -0.33
N ASP A 574 -18.91 21.10 -0.76
CA ASP A 574 -18.74 22.28 -1.63
C ASP A 574 -17.95 23.44 -0.98
N LEU A 575 -17.73 23.38 0.34
CA LEU A 575 -16.87 24.30 1.10
C LEU A 575 -15.53 23.66 1.52
N GLY A 576 -15.33 22.37 1.28
CA GLY A 576 -14.18 21.58 1.72
C GLY A 576 -13.89 21.75 3.22
N PHE A 577 -12.62 21.94 3.57
CA PHE A 577 -12.18 22.17 4.95
C PHE A 577 -12.88 23.37 5.62
N GLN A 578 -13.27 24.40 4.85
CA GLN A 578 -14.02 25.53 5.39
C GLN A 578 -15.45 25.17 5.81
N GLY A 579 -16.00 24.04 5.35
CA GLY A 579 -17.27 23.48 5.81
C GLY A 579 -17.17 22.82 7.19
N ILE A 580 -15.98 22.43 7.63
CA ILE A 580 -15.75 21.65 8.85
C ILE A 580 -15.65 22.58 10.07
N ALA A 581 -16.33 22.23 11.16
CA ALA A 581 -16.23 22.87 12.48
C ALA A 581 -15.30 22.07 13.42
N GLN A 582 -15.32 20.74 13.32
CA GLN A 582 -14.38 19.82 13.96
C GLN A 582 -14.20 18.61 13.04
N MET A 583 -12.95 18.23 12.74
CA MET A 583 -12.62 17.01 12.01
C MET A 583 -13.08 15.78 12.79
N ALA A 584 -13.30 14.67 12.08
CA ALA A 584 -13.50 13.38 12.73
C ALA A 584 -12.22 12.88 13.42
N GLU A 585 -12.38 11.85 14.24
CA GLU A 585 -11.28 11.07 14.79
C GLU A 585 -11.11 9.82 13.93
N THR A 586 -9.85 9.44 13.65
CA THR A 586 -9.51 8.12 13.09
C THR A 586 -9.29 7.19 14.27
N HIS A 587 -9.98 6.05 14.29
CA HIS A 587 -9.94 5.14 15.44
C HIS A 587 -8.77 4.16 15.30
N THR A 588 -7.91 4.06 16.31
CA THR A 588 -6.90 2.99 16.37
C THR A 588 -7.57 1.67 16.78
N MET A 589 -7.44 0.64 15.95
CA MET A 589 -8.09 -0.66 16.16
C MET A 589 -7.13 -1.74 16.66
N GLY A 590 -5.86 -1.68 16.26
CA GLY A 590 -4.86 -2.66 16.69
C GLY A 590 -3.45 -2.35 16.20
N TYR A 591 -2.49 -3.13 16.69
CA TYR A 591 -1.10 -3.12 16.21
C TYR A 591 -0.46 -4.51 16.34
N PHE A 592 0.62 -4.71 15.58
CA PHE A 592 1.48 -5.90 15.62
C PHE A 592 2.95 -5.50 15.38
N LEU A 593 3.84 -5.85 16.30
CA LEU A 593 5.29 -5.64 16.14
C LEU A 593 5.95 -6.94 15.65
N ALA A 594 6.71 -6.85 14.56
CA ALA A 594 7.47 -7.96 14.01
C ALA A 594 8.71 -8.23 14.87
N ALA A 595 8.70 -9.35 15.60
CA ALA A 595 9.62 -9.60 16.71
C ALA A 595 10.20 -11.03 16.71
N GLY A 596 10.33 -11.61 15.50
CA GLY A 596 10.57 -13.03 15.28
C GLY A 596 9.38 -13.89 15.71
N PRO A 597 9.03 -14.94 14.97
CA PRO A 597 7.89 -15.78 15.32
C PRO A 597 8.08 -16.49 16.69
N PRO A 598 7.00 -16.71 17.46
CA PRO A 598 7.08 -17.15 18.85
C PRO A 598 7.66 -18.56 19.04
N TRP A 599 7.61 -19.42 18.02
CA TRP A 599 8.20 -20.77 18.05
C TRP A 599 9.73 -20.79 17.86
N ILE A 600 10.36 -19.65 17.54
CA ILE A 600 11.81 -19.52 17.57
C ILE A 600 12.23 -19.01 18.96
N GLU A 601 12.98 -19.86 19.69
CA GLU A 601 13.43 -19.60 21.07
C GLU A 601 14.47 -18.47 21.16
N ASP A 602 15.39 -18.41 20.19
CA ASP A 602 16.43 -17.39 20.07
C ASP A 602 16.36 -16.78 18.65
N PRO A 603 15.42 -15.83 18.42
CA PRO A 603 15.20 -15.27 17.11
C PRO A 603 16.36 -14.37 16.67
N THR A 604 17.04 -13.68 17.58
CA THR A 604 18.22 -12.86 17.28
C THR A 604 19.31 -13.70 16.60
N THR A 605 19.72 -14.81 17.21
CA THR A 605 20.76 -15.68 16.61
C THR A 605 20.24 -16.47 15.39
N THR A 606 18.98 -16.92 15.43
CA THR A 606 18.43 -17.80 14.37
C THR A 606 18.17 -17.04 13.06
N LEU A 607 17.69 -15.81 13.17
CA LEU A 607 17.40 -14.94 12.02
C LEU A 607 18.60 -14.08 11.62
N GLN A 608 19.70 -14.13 12.39
CA GLN A 608 20.90 -13.29 12.24
C GLN A 608 20.56 -11.79 12.28
N TYR A 609 19.69 -11.41 13.23
CA TYR A 609 19.22 -10.03 13.35
C TYR A 609 20.36 -9.03 13.61
N ASP A 610 21.43 -9.49 14.26
CA ASP A 610 22.65 -8.72 14.57
C ASP A 610 23.61 -8.52 13.38
N MET A 611 23.29 -9.04 12.20
CA MET A 611 24.11 -8.96 10.99
C MET A 611 23.65 -7.90 9.97
N ALA A 612 22.50 -7.26 10.18
CA ALA A 612 21.90 -6.33 9.24
C ALA A 612 22.47 -4.89 9.38
N ASP A 613 22.33 -4.04 8.36
CA ASP A 613 22.94 -2.70 8.36
C ASP A 613 22.37 -1.78 9.44
N CYS A 614 23.22 -1.30 10.34
CA CYS A 614 22.84 -0.41 11.44
C CYS A 614 22.29 0.97 11.04
N TRP A 615 22.31 1.37 9.78
CA TRP A 615 21.53 2.53 9.33
C TRP A 615 20.04 2.25 9.25
N ALA A 616 19.63 1.02 8.90
CA ALA A 616 18.24 0.67 8.70
C ALA A 616 17.70 -0.40 9.69
N SER A 617 18.55 -1.16 10.37
CA SER A 617 18.09 -2.46 10.87
C SER A 617 18.73 -3.00 12.15
N CYS A 618 19.68 -2.29 12.77
CA CYS A 618 20.12 -2.61 14.15
C CYS A 618 19.09 -2.17 15.22
N MET A 619 17.84 -1.94 14.84
CA MET A 619 16.76 -1.37 15.65
C MET A 619 15.40 -1.95 15.22
N ILE A 620 14.80 -2.72 16.11
CA ILE A 620 13.53 -3.44 15.92
C ILE A 620 12.28 -2.57 16.14
N PRO A 621 11.12 -2.95 15.56
CA PRO A 621 10.98 -3.62 14.26
C PRO A 621 11.26 -2.66 13.11
N PHE A 622 11.82 -3.10 11.98
CA PHE A 622 11.93 -2.25 10.79
C PHE A 622 11.02 -2.75 9.67
N ASN A 623 9.73 -2.42 9.79
CA ASN A 623 8.75 -2.80 8.79
C ASN A 623 8.83 -1.85 7.58
N TRP A 624 9.21 -2.36 6.42
CA TRP A 624 9.40 -1.57 5.20
C TRP A 624 8.15 -1.54 4.31
N GLY A 625 7.51 -2.69 4.12
CA GLY A 625 6.43 -2.87 3.15
C GLY A 625 5.21 -3.56 3.76
N LEU A 626 4.02 -3.22 3.26
CA LEU A 626 2.76 -3.81 3.69
C LEU A 626 1.77 -3.93 2.53
N GLN A 627 0.99 -5.03 2.51
CA GLN A 627 -0.14 -5.22 1.60
C GLN A 627 -1.32 -5.93 2.31
N PHE A 628 -2.55 -5.62 1.91
CA PHE A 628 -3.78 -6.22 2.41
C PHE A 628 -4.42 -7.16 1.37
N ASP A 629 -4.56 -8.42 1.74
CA ASP A 629 -5.30 -9.42 0.97
C ASP A 629 -6.80 -9.30 1.30
N PRO A 630 -7.68 -9.07 0.29
CA PRO A 630 -9.12 -8.92 0.48
C PRO A 630 -9.83 -10.05 1.22
N ARG A 631 -9.19 -11.21 1.41
CA ARG A 631 -9.66 -12.34 2.23
C ARG A 631 -9.44 -12.14 3.74
N GLY A 632 -8.91 -10.99 4.17
CA GLY A 632 -8.72 -10.62 5.57
C GLY A 632 -7.35 -10.98 6.14
N TYR A 633 -6.28 -10.83 5.34
CA TYR A 633 -4.89 -11.11 5.75
C TYR A 633 -3.99 -9.94 5.40
N VAL A 634 -3.00 -9.65 6.23
CA VAL A 634 -2.02 -8.56 6.00
C VAL A 634 -0.64 -9.16 5.88
N TYR A 635 0.06 -8.81 4.81
CA TYR A 635 1.43 -9.22 4.53
C TYR A 635 2.38 -8.09 4.93
N VAL A 636 3.30 -8.37 5.85
CA VAL A 636 4.23 -7.37 6.42
C VAL A 636 5.66 -7.81 6.16
N SER A 637 6.40 -6.98 5.44
CA SER A 637 7.84 -7.15 5.16
C SER A 637 8.65 -6.42 6.24
N GLU A 638 9.32 -7.17 7.14
CA GLU A 638 10.26 -6.62 8.13
C GLU A 638 11.68 -6.90 7.68
N MET A 639 12.52 -5.86 7.61
CA MET A 639 13.71 -5.77 6.77
C MET A 639 14.81 -6.80 7.05
N VAL A 640 14.80 -7.47 8.21
CA VAL A 640 15.83 -8.48 8.53
C VAL A 640 15.20 -9.86 8.69
N SER A 641 14.02 -9.91 9.28
CA SER A 641 13.38 -11.16 9.66
C SER A 641 12.49 -11.74 8.55
N GLY A 642 12.15 -10.99 7.50
CA GLY A 642 11.40 -11.49 6.34
C GLY A 642 9.91 -11.20 6.41
N LEU A 643 9.09 -12.11 5.86
CA LEU A 643 7.66 -11.88 5.65
C LEU A 643 6.78 -12.49 6.75
N TYR A 644 5.93 -11.66 7.35
CA TYR A 644 4.90 -12.06 8.30
C TYR A 644 3.53 -12.00 7.64
N VAL A 645 2.68 -12.99 7.93
CA VAL A 645 1.26 -12.97 7.56
C VAL A 645 0.47 -12.82 8.85
N ILE A 646 -0.23 -11.71 9.02
CA ILE A 646 -1.06 -11.43 10.20
C ILE A 646 -2.54 -11.31 9.81
N GLN A 647 -3.42 -11.42 10.81
CA GLN A 647 -4.85 -11.21 10.68
C GLN A 647 -5.35 -10.48 11.93
N PHE A 648 -6.24 -9.50 11.74
CA PHE A 648 -6.99 -8.87 12.82
C PHE A 648 -8.38 -9.50 12.92
N ASP A 649 -8.94 -9.60 14.14
CA ASP A 649 -10.26 -10.20 14.38
C ASP A 649 -11.39 -9.48 13.61
N GLU A 650 -11.21 -8.20 13.34
CA GLU A 650 -12.10 -7.34 12.54
C GLU A 650 -12.22 -7.77 11.07
N ASP A 651 -11.20 -8.44 10.53
CA ASP A 651 -11.09 -8.80 9.11
C ASP A 651 -11.38 -10.28 8.82
N ILE A 652 -11.76 -11.06 9.84
CA ILE A 652 -12.02 -12.51 9.69
C ILE A 652 -13.22 -12.74 8.74
N ASP A 653 -12.93 -13.18 7.52
CA ASP A 653 -13.94 -13.64 6.58
C ASP A 653 -14.30 -15.13 6.83
N PRO A 654 -15.57 -15.46 7.14
CA PRO A 654 -16.01 -16.84 7.38
C PRO A 654 -15.90 -17.77 6.17
N ASP A 655 -15.83 -17.25 4.94
CA ASP A 655 -15.64 -18.02 3.71
C ASP A 655 -14.14 -18.29 3.41
N HIS A 656 -13.22 -17.58 4.06
CA HIS A 656 -11.76 -17.69 3.87
C HIS A 656 -10.97 -17.98 5.17
N ILE A 657 -11.40 -18.97 5.95
CA ILE A 657 -10.74 -19.33 7.22
C ILE A 657 -9.45 -20.15 7.01
N TYR A 658 -8.31 -19.50 7.21
CA TYR A 658 -6.98 -20.11 7.36
C TYR A 658 -6.46 -19.89 8.78
N PRO A 659 -6.52 -20.89 9.69
CA PRO A 659 -6.06 -20.74 11.07
C PRO A 659 -4.53 -20.63 11.16
N PRO A 660 -3.98 -20.06 12.25
CA PRO A 660 -2.54 -20.09 12.52
C PRO A 660 -1.93 -21.48 12.37
N LEU A 661 -0.72 -21.56 11.82
CA LEU A 661 0.06 -22.80 11.79
C LEU A 661 0.61 -23.22 13.16
N TRP A 662 0.72 -22.26 14.08
CA TRP A 662 1.33 -22.42 15.40
C TRP A 662 0.46 -21.69 16.45
N ASP A 663 0.06 -22.43 17.50
CA ASP A 663 -0.67 -21.94 18.68
C ASP A 663 0.29 -21.54 19.83
#